data_AF-A0A351MJH7-F1
#
_entry.id   AF-A0A351MJH7-F1
#
_cell.length_a   1.000
_cell.length_b   1.000
_cell.length_c   1.000
_cell.angle_alpha   90.00
_cell.angle_beta   90.00
_cell.angle_gamma   90.00
#
_symmetry.space_group_name_H-M   'P 1'
#
loop_
_entity.id
_entity.type
_entity.pdbx_description
1 polymer ?
#
loop_
_entity_poly.entity_id
_entity_poly.type
_entity_poly.pdbx_seq_one_letter_code
_entity_poly.pdbx_strand_id
1 'polypeptide(L)'
;MVSCASLLLTALCLAADPAPTQLFDFEGAFDVTAIRPSGVEPSLVQENGSQALALTVRADRDWPGIALRPAGDDSWDLSAHERLEIDVRNAGDAKATLNCRVDNPGADGTSNCNNGYLALEAGQSGTLVVTFNRRDTGMPGIELFGMRGYPFNTGERGTIDTAAVTALTIFVGRPQADTHWVIDNIRAVGAAAPRPALADGATFMPFVDTFGQYIHRDWPGKVHSLDDLRSRVATEAADLTANPGPTGWNQWGGWEAGPQLEATGWFRVTKQDGQWWLVDPAGRLFWSHGVDCVGAVQSTPIAEREAWWQDFPGDQPGLDGYFENQSALHGHYAGQQFRGYAISAANLHRKYGADWRERWFDLAHTRLRSWGHNTIANWSRREVQAGQRTPYVATAGTGGKILAGSTGYWGQFRDVFDPSFEADTRRNLENHRGGAAGDPWCLGFFVDNEIAWGSDVSLAAAALQSPADQAAKLVFVDDLRAKYTTIDALNAVWGSDYASWDALIASTDAPDLEAAREDLTTFYTKFAERYFSVVRDAVKAVAPNQLYLGVRFAWVNDLAAAAAAKYCDVVSYNLYTRDVAQFKTNAGDVPLIIGEFHFGALDRGMFHTGLVSTGSQDDRANHYRSYVLGAVRHPQFVGTHWFQFQDQALTGRALDEENYQIGFLDGCDTPYPEIVAAAREIGANLYQTRLDAAPGETP
;
A
#
# COMPACT_ATOMS: atom_id res chain seq x y z
N MET A 1 39.36 29.76 40.15
CA MET A 1 38.13 29.28 40.80
C MET A 1 37.37 28.46 39.79
N VAL A 2 37.51 27.14 39.89
CA VAL A 2 36.93 26.14 38.99
C VAL A 2 35.52 25.86 39.48
N SER A 3 34.51 26.16 38.66
CA SER A 3 33.12 25.85 38.98
C SER A 3 32.78 24.48 38.36
N CYS A 4 32.51 23.51 39.24
CA CYS A 4 32.01 22.19 38.87
C CYS A 4 30.55 22.32 38.42
N ALA A 5 30.28 22.10 37.14
CA ALA A 5 28.94 21.84 36.64
C ALA A 5 28.66 20.34 36.75
N SER A 6 27.77 19.97 37.67
CA SER A 6 27.29 18.61 37.84
C SER A 6 26.47 18.19 36.62
N LEU A 7 27.01 17.27 35.80
CA LEU A 7 26.22 16.47 34.87
C LEU A 7 25.32 15.54 35.71
N LEU A 8 24.02 15.83 35.77
CA LEU A 8 23.02 14.82 36.08
C LEU A 8 22.86 13.94 34.83
N LEU A 9 23.59 12.82 34.78
CA LEU A 9 23.18 11.69 33.96
C LEU A 9 21.91 11.13 34.61
N THR A 10 20.75 11.45 34.05
CA THR A 10 19.57 10.59 34.20
C THR A 10 19.89 9.27 33.53
N ALA A 11 20.28 8.27 34.31
CA ALA A 11 20.31 6.89 33.86
C ALA A 11 18.87 6.53 33.44
N LEU A 12 18.62 6.46 32.14
CA LEU A 12 17.48 5.69 31.63
C LEU A 12 17.74 4.25 32.08
N CYS A 13 17.02 3.80 33.11
CA CYS A 13 16.85 2.38 33.36
C CYS A 13 16.11 1.82 32.14
N LEU A 14 16.86 1.36 31.14
CA LEU A 14 16.35 0.41 30.17
C LEU A 14 15.95 -0.82 30.99
N ALA A 15 14.65 -1.04 31.17
CA ALA A 15 14.18 -2.31 31.69
C ALA A 15 14.76 -3.40 30.79
N ALA A 16 15.44 -4.38 31.38
CA ALA A 16 15.96 -5.51 30.62
C ALA A 16 14.78 -6.23 29.95
N ASP A 17 14.95 -6.61 28.68
CA ASP A 17 13.95 -7.42 27.98
C ASP A 17 13.63 -8.67 28.81
N PRO A 18 12.34 -9.05 28.93
CA PRO A 18 11.97 -10.29 29.59
C PRO A 18 12.63 -11.47 28.87
N ALA A 19 13.04 -12.47 29.65
CA ALA A 19 13.56 -13.71 29.07
C ALA A 19 12.52 -14.32 28.11
N PRO A 20 12.94 -14.90 26.96
CA PRO A 20 12.03 -15.55 26.03
C PRO A 20 11.11 -16.57 26.72
N THR A 21 9.82 -16.54 26.40
CA THR A 21 8.90 -17.61 26.79
C THR A 21 8.89 -18.67 25.69
N GLN A 22 9.58 -19.79 25.94
CA GLN A 22 9.59 -20.94 25.03
C GLN A 22 8.22 -21.63 25.03
N LEU A 23 7.62 -21.80 23.86
CA LEU A 23 6.33 -22.50 23.69
C LEU A 23 6.54 -23.92 23.18
N PHE A 24 7.40 -24.10 22.17
CA PHE A 24 7.76 -25.41 21.63
C PHE A 24 9.23 -25.41 21.18
N ASP A 25 10.02 -26.33 21.72
CA ASP A 25 11.39 -26.67 21.28
C ASP A 25 11.48 -28.10 20.71
N PHE A 26 10.39 -28.87 20.81
CA PHE A 26 10.27 -30.26 20.34
C PHE A 26 11.27 -31.28 20.90
N GLU A 27 12.14 -30.90 21.83
CA GLU A 27 13.14 -31.81 22.44
C GLU A 27 12.55 -32.83 23.44
N GLY A 28 11.37 -32.50 23.99
CA GLY A 28 10.68 -33.30 25.00
C GLY A 28 9.71 -34.34 24.43
N ALA A 29 8.83 -34.85 25.29
CA ALA A 29 7.72 -35.72 24.88
C ALA A 29 6.62 -34.90 24.17
N PHE A 30 6.84 -34.55 22.90
CA PHE A 30 5.83 -33.91 22.05
C PHE A 30 4.98 -34.97 21.34
N ASP A 31 3.67 -34.96 21.60
CA ASP A 31 2.74 -35.88 20.93
C ASP A 31 2.24 -35.27 19.60
N VAL A 32 2.93 -35.61 18.51
CA VAL A 32 2.53 -35.20 17.16
C VAL A 32 1.13 -35.68 16.77
N THR A 33 0.62 -36.76 17.38
CA THR A 33 -0.70 -37.33 17.08
C THR A 33 -1.85 -36.50 17.65
N ALA A 34 -1.57 -35.59 18.59
CA ALA A 34 -2.55 -34.66 19.12
C ALA A 34 -2.86 -33.50 18.14
N ILE A 35 -2.01 -33.29 17.13
CA ILE A 35 -2.25 -32.27 16.09
C ILE A 35 -3.43 -32.70 15.22
N ARG A 36 -4.32 -31.75 14.92
CA ARG A 36 -5.39 -31.92 13.92
C ARG A 36 -5.01 -31.21 12.62
N PRO A 37 -4.30 -31.85 11.69
CA PRO A 37 -3.91 -31.22 10.44
C PRO A 37 -5.07 -31.13 9.44
N SER A 38 -4.98 -30.16 8.52
CA SER A 38 -5.78 -30.10 7.29
C SER A 38 -4.83 -29.95 6.11
N GLY A 39 -4.71 -30.97 5.26
CA GLY A 39 -3.80 -30.95 4.11
C GLY A 39 -2.30 -30.92 4.48
N VAL A 40 -1.95 -31.34 5.71
CA VAL A 40 -0.57 -31.37 6.21
C VAL A 40 -0.28 -32.72 6.87
N GLU A 41 0.94 -33.23 6.69
CA GLU A 41 1.48 -34.39 7.37
C GLU A 41 2.61 -33.94 8.31
N PRO A 42 2.33 -33.75 9.62
CA PRO A 42 3.34 -33.40 10.59
C PRO A 42 4.13 -34.62 11.06
N SER A 43 5.44 -34.48 11.22
CA SER A 43 6.32 -35.53 11.75
C SER A 43 7.51 -34.94 12.50
N LEU A 44 8.00 -35.62 13.54
CA LEU A 44 9.22 -35.23 14.23
C LEU A 44 10.45 -35.70 13.44
N VAL A 45 11.42 -34.80 13.27
CA VAL A 45 12.69 -35.06 12.58
C VAL A 45 13.87 -34.67 13.46
N GLN A 46 15.05 -35.17 13.14
CA GLN A 46 16.30 -34.77 13.79
C GLN A 46 17.07 -33.83 12.86
N GLU A 47 17.43 -32.65 13.35
CA GLU A 47 18.23 -31.66 12.64
C GLU A 47 19.38 -31.19 13.52
N ASN A 48 20.63 -31.25 13.03
CA ASN A 48 21.80 -30.75 13.75
C ASN A 48 21.95 -31.22 15.22
N GLY A 49 21.34 -32.35 15.58
CA GLY A 49 21.36 -32.91 16.94
C GLY A 49 20.21 -32.44 17.84
N SER A 50 19.27 -31.63 17.34
CA SER A 50 17.99 -31.25 17.95
C SER A 50 16.81 -31.95 17.25
N GLN A 51 15.69 -32.06 17.96
CA GLN A 51 14.41 -32.51 17.41
C GLN A 51 13.62 -31.31 16.90
N ALA A 52 13.01 -31.42 15.72
CA ALA A 52 12.20 -30.37 15.12
C ALA A 52 10.91 -30.94 14.51
N LEU A 53 9.94 -30.07 14.22
CA LEU A 53 8.69 -30.47 13.57
C LEU A 53 8.77 -30.24 12.06
N ALA A 54 8.73 -31.32 11.29
CA ALA A 54 8.60 -31.27 9.83
C ALA A 54 7.12 -31.25 9.42
N LEU A 55 6.79 -30.44 8.43
CA LEU A 55 5.45 -30.29 7.85
C LEU A 55 5.53 -30.55 6.35
N THR A 56 4.89 -31.63 5.89
CA THR A 56 4.65 -31.86 4.45
C THR A 56 3.25 -31.39 4.11
N VAL A 57 3.16 -30.36 3.27
CA VAL A 57 1.91 -29.64 2.96
C VAL A 57 1.50 -29.96 1.53
N ARG A 58 0.25 -30.40 1.34
CA ARG A 58 -0.28 -30.71 0.01
C ARG A 58 -0.98 -29.52 -0.63
N ALA A 59 -0.79 -29.32 -1.93
CA ALA A 59 -1.50 -28.34 -2.75
C ALA A 59 -2.86 -28.85 -3.24
N ASP A 60 -3.67 -29.38 -2.32
CA ASP A 60 -4.98 -29.96 -2.63
C ASP A 60 -6.17 -29.09 -2.17
N ARG A 61 -5.89 -28.00 -1.45
CA ARG A 61 -6.90 -27.12 -0.86
C ARG A 61 -6.35 -25.72 -0.59
N ASP A 62 -7.27 -24.82 -0.31
CA ASP A 62 -6.96 -23.51 0.24
C ASP A 62 -6.56 -23.64 1.73
N TRP A 63 -5.48 -22.95 2.10
CA TRP A 63 -5.00 -22.78 3.48
C TRP A 63 -4.70 -24.09 4.26
N PRO A 64 -4.01 -25.09 3.69
CA PRO A 64 -3.59 -26.25 4.46
C PRO A 64 -2.65 -25.86 5.61
N GLY A 65 -2.84 -26.47 6.77
CA GLY A 65 -2.12 -26.10 7.98
C GLY A 65 -2.36 -27.00 9.19
N ILE A 66 -1.73 -26.60 10.30
CA ILE A 66 -1.88 -27.19 11.64
C ILE A 66 -2.19 -26.09 12.66
N ALA A 67 -2.76 -26.48 13.80
CA ALA A 67 -2.89 -25.60 14.95
C ALA A 67 -2.20 -26.23 16.16
N LEU A 68 -1.21 -25.53 16.72
CA LEU A 68 -0.56 -25.85 17.99
C LEU A 68 -1.32 -25.16 19.13
N ARG A 69 -1.49 -25.84 20.26
CA ARG A 69 -2.30 -25.38 21.40
C ARG A 69 -1.54 -25.57 22.72
N PRO A 70 -1.89 -24.81 23.78
CA PRO A 70 -1.23 -24.97 25.07
C PRO A 70 -1.39 -26.40 25.62
N ALA A 71 -0.35 -26.88 26.29
CA ALA A 71 -0.38 -28.16 26.98
C ALA A 71 -0.98 -27.95 28.39
N GLY A 72 -2.28 -28.24 28.55
CA GLY A 72 -2.97 -28.20 29.85
C GLY A 72 -3.97 -27.06 29.98
N ASP A 73 -3.49 -25.82 30.04
CA ASP A 73 -4.34 -24.62 30.15
C ASP A 73 -5.12 -24.33 28.85
N ASP A 74 -6.20 -23.54 28.94
CA ASP A 74 -7.00 -23.14 27.77
C ASP A 74 -6.30 -22.07 26.89
N SER A 75 -5.27 -21.40 27.42
CA SER A 75 -4.51 -20.35 26.72
C SER A 75 -3.11 -20.10 27.30
N TRP A 76 -2.20 -19.53 26.50
CA TRP A 76 -0.95 -18.94 26.95
C TRP A 76 -1.12 -17.48 27.36
N ASP A 77 -0.43 -17.08 28.44
CA ASP A 77 -0.18 -15.69 28.77
C ASP A 77 1.16 -15.23 28.18
N LEU A 78 1.09 -14.47 27.09
CA LEU A 78 2.24 -13.86 26.41
C LEU A 78 2.32 -12.35 26.67
N SER A 79 1.70 -11.87 27.74
CA SER A 79 1.54 -10.45 28.06
C SER A 79 2.86 -9.70 28.29
N ALA A 80 3.94 -10.41 28.61
CA ALA A 80 5.27 -9.82 28.76
C ALA A 80 5.94 -9.52 27.41
N HIS A 81 5.45 -10.07 26.30
CA HIS A 81 6.18 -10.11 25.04
C HIS A 81 5.59 -9.23 23.95
N GLU A 82 6.44 -8.77 23.04
CA GLU A 82 6.06 -7.96 21.89
C GLU A 82 5.63 -8.83 20.69
N ARG A 83 6.24 -10.01 20.55
CA ARG A 83 6.11 -10.81 19.32
C ARG A 83 6.37 -12.29 19.57
N LEU A 84 5.95 -13.10 18.60
CA LEU A 84 6.32 -14.49 18.44
C LEU A 84 7.41 -14.63 17.37
N GLU A 85 8.38 -15.51 17.61
CA GLU A 85 9.39 -15.95 16.65
C GLU A 85 9.34 -17.47 16.47
N ILE A 86 9.51 -17.93 15.22
CA ILE A 86 9.62 -19.34 14.83
C ILE A 86 10.84 -19.48 13.95
N ASP A 87 11.73 -20.42 14.25
CA ASP A 87 12.82 -20.76 13.34
C ASP A 87 12.26 -21.68 12.25
N VAL A 88 12.47 -21.32 10.99
CA VAL A 88 11.86 -22.00 9.84
C VAL A 88 12.95 -22.32 8.82
N ARG A 89 12.92 -23.53 8.28
CA ARG A 89 13.66 -23.92 7.08
C ARG A 89 12.71 -24.41 6.00
N ASN A 90 12.89 -23.91 4.78
CA ASN A 90 12.26 -24.49 3.61
C ASN A 90 13.02 -25.76 3.22
N ALA A 91 12.41 -26.92 3.46
CA ALA A 91 12.95 -28.23 3.11
C ALA A 91 12.46 -28.73 1.75
N GLY A 92 11.67 -27.93 1.03
CA GLY A 92 11.23 -28.21 -0.33
C GLY A 92 12.29 -27.87 -1.38
N ASP A 93 11.87 -27.96 -2.63
CA ASP A 93 12.69 -27.76 -3.83
C ASP A 93 12.44 -26.42 -4.54
N ALA A 94 11.45 -25.64 -4.07
CA ALA A 94 11.08 -24.35 -4.63
C ALA A 94 10.87 -23.28 -3.54
N LYS A 95 10.95 -22.01 -3.94
CA LYS A 95 10.55 -20.88 -3.08
C LYS A 95 9.09 -21.06 -2.64
N ALA A 96 8.85 -20.91 -1.35
CA ALA A 96 7.51 -20.97 -0.80
C ALA A 96 7.35 -20.00 0.37
N THR A 97 6.12 -19.80 0.85
CA THR A 97 5.81 -18.93 1.98
C THR A 97 5.07 -19.71 3.06
N LEU A 98 5.63 -19.72 4.26
CA LEU A 98 4.97 -20.23 5.45
C LEU A 98 4.34 -19.07 6.23
N ASN A 99 3.13 -19.28 6.74
CA ASN A 99 2.39 -18.30 7.53
C ASN A 99 2.19 -18.84 8.94
N CYS A 100 2.18 -17.94 9.92
CA CYS A 100 1.75 -18.22 11.28
C CYS A 100 0.70 -17.20 11.70
N ARG A 101 -0.35 -17.67 12.35
CA ARG A 101 -1.38 -16.85 12.96
C ARG A 101 -1.48 -17.15 14.45
N VAL A 102 -1.47 -16.09 15.26
CA VAL A 102 -1.60 -16.13 16.72
C VAL A 102 -3.05 -15.82 17.07
N ASP A 103 -3.75 -16.78 17.68
CA ASP A 103 -5.22 -16.77 17.80
C ASP A 103 -5.71 -16.58 19.23
N ASN A 104 -6.70 -15.71 19.40
CA ASN A 104 -7.62 -15.71 20.55
C ASN A 104 -8.92 -16.49 20.23
N PRO A 105 -9.84 -16.67 21.20
CA PRO A 105 -11.16 -17.19 20.92
C PRO A 105 -11.88 -16.40 19.81
N GLY A 106 -12.50 -17.11 18.87
CA GLY A 106 -13.23 -16.49 17.76
C GLY A 106 -12.35 -15.90 16.64
N ALA A 107 -11.09 -16.31 16.54
CA ALA A 107 -10.22 -15.95 15.42
C ALA A 107 -10.78 -16.40 14.07
N ASP A 108 -10.88 -15.47 13.12
CA ASP A 108 -11.44 -15.71 11.77
C ASP A 108 -10.42 -15.51 10.63
N GLY A 109 -9.16 -15.24 10.97
CA GLY A 109 -8.10 -14.87 10.02
C GLY A 109 -7.89 -13.36 9.86
N THR A 110 -8.84 -12.55 10.34
CA THR A 110 -8.76 -11.08 10.33
C THR A 110 -9.00 -10.45 11.70
N SER A 111 -9.94 -10.98 12.47
CA SER A 111 -10.33 -10.53 13.81
C SER A 111 -9.81 -11.52 14.85
N ASN A 112 -9.51 -11.03 16.06
CA ASN A 112 -9.03 -11.87 17.17
C ASN A 112 -7.75 -12.66 16.85
N CYS A 113 -6.93 -12.19 15.92
CA CYS A 113 -5.69 -12.83 15.54
C CYS A 113 -4.65 -11.85 15.02
N ASN A 114 -3.38 -12.22 15.11
CA ASN A 114 -2.28 -11.57 14.42
C ASN A 114 -1.60 -12.54 13.46
N ASN A 115 -1.19 -12.04 12.30
CA ASN A 115 -0.61 -12.85 11.24
C ASN A 115 0.84 -12.43 10.99
N GLY A 116 1.71 -13.40 10.70
CA GLY A 116 3.05 -13.20 10.18
C GLY A 116 3.37 -14.27 9.15
N TYR A 117 4.39 -14.02 8.33
CA TYR A 117 4.78 -14.93 7.27
C TYR A 117 6.26 -14.79 6.95
N LEU A 118 6.82 -15.83 6.35
CA LEU A 118 8.20 -15.87 5.90
C LEU A 118 8.27 -16.60 4.56
N ALA A 119 8.80 -15.92 3.54
CA ALA A 119 9.12 -16.52 2.25
C ALA A 119 10.59 -16.93 2.23
N LEU A 120 10.87 -18.18 1.85
CA LEU A 120 12.21 -18.74 1.83
C LEU A 120 12.45 -19.48 0.51
N GLU A 121 13.63 -19.29 -0.07
CA GLU A 121 14.12 -20.12 -1.17
C GLU A 121 14.34 -21.57 -0.70
N ALA A 122 14.43 -22.51 -1.64
CA ALA A 122 14.70 -23.91 -1.33
C ALA A 122 15.98 -24.07 -0.49
N GLY A 123 15.89 -24.79 0.63
CA GLY A 123 17.01 -25.00 1.56
C GLY A 123 17.34 -23.83 2.48
N GLN A 124 16.73 -22.65 2.29
CA GLN A 124 16.99 -21.47 3.11
C GLN A 124 16.33 -21.63 4.50
N SER A 125 16.99 -21.07 5.52
CA SER A 125 16.42 -20.89 6.86
C SER A 125 16.23 -19.41 7.17
N GLY A 126 15.28 -19.11 8.06
CA GLY A 126 15.04 -17.78 8.60
C GLY A 126 14.09 -17.82 9.79
N THR A 127 13.76 -16.65 10.34
CA THR A 127 12.85 -16.53 11.48
C THR A 127 11.54 -15.90 11.04
N LEU A 128 10.43 -16.62 11.22
CA LEU A 128 9.09 -16.10 11.00
C LEU A 128 8.66 -15.33 12.24
N VAL A 129 8.34 -14.05 12.06
CA VAL A 129 7.94 -13.13 13.13
C VAL A 129 6.45 -12.82 13.05
N VAL A 130 5.74 -12.93 14.17
CA VAL A 130 4.37 -12.41 14.34
C VAL A 130 4.37 -11.36 15.45
N THR A 131 4.31 -10.08 15.09
CA THR A 131 4.20 -8.99 16.06
C THR A 131 2.80 -8.95 16.67
N PHE A 132 2.72 -8.80 17.99
CA PHE A 132 1.44 -8.72 18.70
C PHE A 132 0.85 -7.31 18.60
N ASN A 133 -0.30 -7.21 17.95
CA ASN A 133 -1.14 -6.03 18.02
C ASN A 133 -2.08 -6.18 19.22
N ARG A 134 -1.67 -5.61 20.35
CA ARG A 134 -2.28 -5.86 21.65
C ARG A 134 -3.65 -5.18 21.78
N ARG A 135 -4.62 -5.91 22.31
CA ARG A 135 -5.94 -5.39 22.68
C ARG A 135 -5.85 -4.73 24.05
N ASP A 136 -6.34 -3.51 24.13
CA ASP A 136 -6.47 -2.75 25.36
C ASP A 136 -7.94 -2.62 25.78
N THR A 137 -8.17 -2.50 27.08
CA THR A 137 -9.50 -2.28 27.67
C THR A 137 -10.00 -0.84 27.50
N GLY A 138 -9.24 0.00 26.78
CA GLY A 138 -9.48 1.43 26.68
C GLY A 138 -9.19 2.17 27.98
N MET A 139 -9.45 3.47 27.97
CA MET A 139 -9.33 4.33 29.15
C MET A 139 -10.73 4.78 29.58
N PRO A 140 -11.12 4.52 30.85
CA PRO A 140 -12.41 4.99 31.35
C PRO A 140 -12.60 6.49 31.13
N GLY A 141 -13.71 6.86 30.49
CA GLY A 141 -14.06 8.27 30.21
C GLY A 141 -13.39 8.88 28.99
N ILE A 142 -12.57 8.14 28.24
CA ILE A 142 -11.96 8.59 26.99
C ILE A 142 -12.52 7.77 25.82
N GLU A 143 -13.19 8.47 24.90
CA GLU A 143 -13.64 7.91 23.62
C GLU A 143 -12.84 8.58 22.49
N LEU A 144 -12.14 7.76 21.72
CA LEU A 144 -11.43 8.18 20.52
C LEU A 144 -12.15 7.62 19.30
N PHE A 145 -12.21 8.40 18.23
CA PHE A 145 -12.93 8.04 17.01
C PHE A 145 -12.27 8.62 15.76
N GLY A 146 -12.64 8.08 14.60
CA GLY A 146 -12.23 8.61 13.31
C GLY A 146 -10.72 8.55 13.02
N MET A 147 -10.08 7.47 13.46
CA MET A 147 -8.71 7.09 13.13
C MET A 147 -8.71 5.61 12.77
N ARG A 148 -7.78 5.16 11.92
CA ARG A 148 -7.62 3.72 11.64
C ARG A 148 -6.75 2.95 12.63
N GLY A 149 -5.92 3.65 13.40
CA GLY A 149 -5.22 3.09 14.56
C GLY A 149 -5.20 4.07 15.72
N TYR A 150 -5.11 3.55 16.93
CA TYR A 150 -5.29 4.30 18.17
C TYR A 150 -4.09 4.17 19.11
N PRO A 151 -3.89 5.12 20.03
CA PRO A 151 -2.84 5.02 21.06
C PRO A 151 -3.04 3.84 22.02
N PHE A 152 -4.24 3.26 22.06
CA PHE A 152 -4.60 2.04 22.76
C PHE A 152 -5.69 1.34 21.94
N ASN A 153 -5.50 0.06 21.60
CA ASN A 153 -6.41 -0.60 20.66
C ASN A 153 -7.61 -1.19 21.39
N THR A 154 -8.71 -0.45 21.43
CA THR A 154 -9.97 -0.86 22.08
C THR A 154 -10.77 -1.83 21.22
N GLY A 155 -10.34 -3.09 21.15
CA GLY A 155 -11.08 -4.13 20.44
C GLY A 155 -11.12 -3.94 18.92
N GLU A 156 -10.14 -3.25 18.36
CA GLU A 156 -10.01 -3.08 16.91
C GLU A 156 -9.81 -4.42 16.18
N ARG A 157 -10.18 -4.44 14.90
CA ARG A 157 -9.94 -5.57 14.00
C ARG A 157 -8.43 -5.86 13.96
N GLY A 158 -8.06 -7.14 14.04
CA GLY A 158 -6.65 -7.54 14.06
C GLY A 158 -5.92 -7.25 15.37
N THR A 159 -6.63 -7.10 16.51
CA THR A 159 -6.02 -7.07 17.85
C THR A 159 -6.21 -8.39 18.60
N ILE A 160 -5.27 -8.71 19.49
CA ILE A 160 -5.34 -9.87 20.39
C ILE A 160 -5.19 -9.48 21.87
N ASP A 161 -5.94 -10.13 22.75
CA ASP A 161 -5.60 -10.26 24.15
C ASP A 161 -4.41 -11.23 24.29
N THR A 162 -3.22 -10.68 24.47
CA THR A 162 -1.97 -11.43 24.65
C THR A 162 -1.96 -12.30 25.91
N ALA A 163 -2.86 -12.08 26.87
CA ALA A 163 -2.97 -12.92 28.07
C ALA A 163 -3.80 -14.19 27.83
N ALA A 164 -4.46 -14.30 26.67
CA ALA A 164 -5.43 -15.36 26.36
C ALA A 164 -5.20 -15.99 24.97
N VAL A 165 -3.94 -16.25 24.59
CA VAL A 165 -3.61 -16.84 23.28
C VAL A 165 -3.94 -18.34 23.28
N THR A 166 -4.85 -18.76 22.40
CA THR A 166 -5.44 -20.11 22.38
C THR A 166 -4.84 -21.06 21.35
N ALA A 167 -4.21 -20.53 20.29
CA ALA A 167 -3.57 -21.34 19.26
C ALA A 167 -2.51 -20.58 18.47
N LEU A 168 -1.55 -21.33 17.94
CA LEU A 168 -0.65 -20.91 16.85
C LEU A 168 -1.03 -21.72 15.61
N THR A 169 -1.61 -21.07 14.61
CA THR A 169 -2.04 -21.70 13.36
C THR A 169 -0.97 -21.51 12.30
N ILE A 170 -0.32 -22.59 11.87
CA ILE A 170 0.78 -22.58 10.91
C ILE A 170 0.26 -23.16 9.59
N PHE A 171 0.36 -22.40 8.50
CA PHE A 171 -0.30 -22.76 7.24
C PHE A 171 0.40 -22.20 6.00
N VAL A 172 0.08 -22.78 4.85
CA VAL A 172 0.49 -22.27 3.53
C VAL A 172 -0.73 -21.71 2.82
N GLY A 173 -0.65 -20.47 2.34
CA GLY A 173 -1.76 -19.83 1.65
C GLY A 173 -1.89 -20.27 0.20
N ARG A 174 -3.04 -20.87 -0.15
CA ARG A 174 -3.39 -21.30 -1.51
C ARG A 174 -2.22 -21.90 -2.32
N PRO A 175 -1.53 -22.93 -1.80
CA PRO A 175 -0.35 -23.49 -2.46
C PRO A 175 -0.69 -24.01 -3.86
N GLN A 176 0.21 -23.75 -4.81
CA GLN A 176 0.10 -24.24 -6.20
C GLN A 176 0.91 -25.53 -6.44
N ALA A 177 1.75 -25.90 -5.47
CA ALA A 177 2.55 -27.11 -5.44
C ALA A 177 2.75 -27.51 -3.97
N ASP A 178 3.05 -28.80 -3.74
CA ASP A 178 3.36 -29.31 -2.41
C ASP A 178 4.59 -28.58 -1.84
N THR A 179 4.63 -28.40 -0.52
CA THR A 179 5.76 -27.73 0.15
C THR A 179 6.20 -28.52 1.38
N HIS A 180 7.49 -28.39 1.72
CA HIS A 180 8.07 -29.07 2.88
C HIS A 180 8.78 -28.06 3.76
N TRP A 181 8.45 -28.08 5.04
CA TRP A 181 8.98 -27.14 6.03
C TRP A 181 9.52 -27.88 7.23
N VAL A 182 10.55 -27.33 7.85
CA VAL A 182 10.97 -27.71 9.19
C VAL A 182 10.84 -26.46 10.06
N ILE A 183 10.17 -26.60 11.20
CA ILE A 183 10.00 -25.53 12.18
C ILE A 183 10.54 -25.95 13.53
N ASP A 184 11.11 -24.99 14.25
CA ASP A 184 11.71 -25.18 15.56
C ASP A 184 11.66 -23.89 16.40
N ASN A 185 11.98 -24.00 17.69
CA ASN A 185 12.17 -22.92 18.66
C ASN A 185 11.07 -21.84 18.66
N ILE A 186 9.81 -22.27 18.73
CA ILE A 186 8.66 -21.38 18.80
C ILE A 186 8.64 -20.68 20.17
N ARG A 187 8.79 -19.36 20.17
CA ARG A 187 9.01 -18.57 21.39
C ARG A 187 8.40 -17.17 21.30
N ALA A 188 7.92 -16.66 22.43
CA ALA A 188 7.56 -15.25 22.56
C ALA A 188 8.76 -14.46 23.12
N VAL A 189 9.05 -13.31 22.49
CA VAL A 189 10.27 -12.51 22.76
C VAL A 189 10.00 -11.01 22.70
N GLY A 190 11.01 -10.23 23.11
CA GLY A 190 10.96 -8.77 23.22
C GLY A 190 10.15 -8.33 24.43
N ALA A 191 10.44 -7.15 24.98
CA ALA A 191 9.56 -6.54 25.97
C ALA A 191 8.32 -5.99 25.28
N ALA A 192 7.13 -6.38 25.78
CA ALA A 192 5.91 -5.71 25.40
C ALA A 192 6.07 -4.20 25.68
N ALA A 193 5.68 -3.37 24.69
CA ALA A 193 5.70 -1.93 24.87
C ALA A 193 4.97 -1.58 26.19
N PRO A 194 5.60 -0.79 27.08
CA PRO A 194 4.95 -0.41 28.32
C PRO A 194 3.62 0.25 27.96
N ARG A 195 2.53 -0.22 28.58
CA ARG A 195 1.28 0.55 28.56
C ARG A 195 1.67 1.93 29.05
N PRO A 196 1.37 3.01 28.30
CA PRO A 196 1.67 4.34 28.81
C PRO A 196 1.02 4.42 30.19
N ALA A 197 1.85 4.70 31.21
CA ALA A 197 1.44 4.72 32.61
C ALA A 197 0.54 5.93 32.83
N LEU A 198 -0.66 5.86 32.26
CA LEU A 198 -1.63 6.92 32.26
C LEU A 198 -2.46 6.69 33.51
N ALA A 199 -2.01 7.36 34.57
CA ALA A 199 -2.76 7.49 35.80
C ALA A 199 -4.07 8.19 35.44
N ASP A 200 -5.16 7.41 35.33
CA ASP A 200 -6.53 7.86 35.06
C ASP A 200 -6.77 8.66 33.75
N GLY A 201 -8.02 8.66 33.27
CA GLY A 201 -8.40 9.34 32.03
C GLY A 201 -8.21 10.86 32.06
N ALA A 202 -7.99 11.48 33.23
CA ALA A 202 -7.81 12.92 33.35
C ALA A 202 -6.40 13.39 32.93
N THR A 203 -5.40 12.49 32.87
CA THR A 203 -4.03 12.84 32.42
C THR A 203 -3.78 12.53 30.94
N PHE A 204 -4.69 11.81 30.28
CA PHE A 204 -4.51 11.43 28.87
C PHE A 204 -4.81 12.57 27.89
N MET A 205 -5.83 13.40 28.16
CA MET A 205 -6.14 14.56 27.34
C MET A 205 -5.44 15.80 27.89
N PRO A 206 -4.83 16.64 27.03
CA PRO A 206 -4.62 16.45 25.59
C PRO A 206 -3.56 15.38 25.29
N PHE A 207 -3.66 14.72 24.13
CA PHE A 207 -2.65 13.73 23.68
C PHE A 207 -1.91 14.13 22.39
N VAL A 208 -2.33 15.24 21.76
CA VAL A 208 -1.71 15.78 20.55
C VAL A 208 -1.05 17.11 20.87
N ASP A 209 0.25 17.24 20.58
CA ASP A 209 1.00 18.47 20.81
C ASP A 209 0.74 19.53 19.73
N THR A 210 1.36 20.71 19.88
CA THR A 210 1.18 21.83 18.94
C THR A 210 1.64 21.55 17.50
N PHE A 211 2.50 20.55 17.31
CA PHE A 211 3.03 20.14 16.01
C PHE A 211 2.23 18.98 15.40
N GLY A 212 1.24 18.44 16.12
CA GLY A 212 0.46 17.27 15.68
C GLY A 212 1.08 15.93 16.06
N GLN A 213 2.03 15.89 17.00
CA GLN A 213 2.69 14.66 17.45
C GLN A 213 2.08 14.15 18.76
N TYR A 214 2.27 12.86 19.03
CA TYR A 214 1.78 12.21 20.25
C TYR A 214 2.56 12.69 21.49
N ILE A 215 1.86 13.14 22.54
CA ILE A 215 2.46 13.72 23.75
C ILE A 215 3.13 12.65 24.62
N HIS A 216 2.47 11.50 24.82
CA HIS A 216 2.79 10.56 25.91
C HIS A 216 3.93 9.58 25.60
N ARG A 217 4.71 9.83 24.53
CA ARG A 217 5.90 9.06 24.19
C ARG A 217 6.98 9.97 23.63
N ASP A 218 8.23 9.60 23.84
CA ASP A 218 9.38 10.21 23.18
C ASP A 218 10.05 9.21 22.22
N TRP A 219 10.70 9.71 21.17
CA TRP A 219 11.37 8.88 20.17
C TRP A 219 12.48 9.65 19.45
N PRO A 220 13.48 8.95 18.86
CA PRO A 220 14.48 9.59 18.01
C PRO A 220 13.84 10.42 16.89
N GLY A 221 14.12 11.72 16.89
CA GLY A 221 13.58 12.64 15.90
C GLY A 221 12.27 13.33 16.29
N LYS A 222 11.70 13.12 17.49
CA LYS A 222 10.55 13.92 17.95
C LYS A 222 10.90 15.41 18.01
N VAL A 223 10.01 16.29 17.55
CA VAL A 223 10.18 17.75 17.69
C VAL A 223 9.73 18.18 19.08
N HIS A 224 10.60 18.87 19.82
CA HIS A 224 10.28 19.33 21.18
C HIS A 224 10.00 20.84 21.29
N SER A 225 10.40 21.62 20.30
CA SER A 225 10.23 23.08 20.32
C SER A 225 10.30 23.68 18.92
N LEU A 226 9.89 24.95 18.79
CA LEU A 226 10.02 25.67 17.53
C LEU A 226 11.49 25.86 17.12
N ASP A 227 12.39 26.05 18.07
CA ASP A 227 13.82 26.17 17.80
C ASP A 227 14.41 24.85 17.32
N ASP A 228 13.97 23.71 17.90
CA ASP A 228 14.30 22.38 17.40
C ASP A 228 13.82 22.22 15.94
N LEU A 229 12.53 22.45 15.66
CA LEU A 229 11.98 22.37 14.30
C LEU A 229 12.78 23.20 13.29
N ARG A 230 13.16 24.43 13.65
CA ARG A 230 13.94 25.34 12.79
C ARG A 230 15.39 24.90 12.65
N SER A 231 16.00 24.33 13.70
CA SER A 231 17.38 23.84 13.65
C SER A 231 17.58 22.74 12.62
N ARG A 232 16.54 21.93 12.36
CA ARG A 232 16.57 20.82 11.39
C ARG A 232 16.86 21.26 9.96
N VAL A 233 16.57 22.52 9.63
CA VAL A 233 16.91 23.11 8.33
C VAL A 233 18.42 23.03 8.07
N ALA A 234 19.25 23.37 9.07
CA ALA A 234 20.70 23.34 8.93
C ALA A 234 21.23 21.90 8.87
N THR A 235 20.69 21.01 9.70
CA THR A 235 21.03 19.58 9.72
C THR A 235 20.76 18.93 8.37
N GLU A 236 19.57 19.15 7.81
CA GLU A 236 19.18 18.61 6.51
C GLU A 236 20.02 19.21 5.37
N ALA A 237 20.28 20.52 5.39
CA ALA A 237 21.12 21.16 4.37
C ALA A 237 22.54 20.56 4.32
N ALA A 238 23.11 20.21 5.48
CA ALA A 238 24.41 19.55 5.55
C ALA A 238 24.36 18.13 4.93
N ASP A 239 23.33 17.35 5.23
CA ASP A 239 23.13 16.02 4.66
C ASP A 239 22.92 16.06 3.13
N LEU A 240 22.10 16.99 2.63
CA LEU A 240 21.86 17.16 1.20
C LEU A 240 23.13 17.61 0.45
N THR A 241 23.98 18.42 1.09
CA THR A 241 25.27 18.84 0.53
C THR A 241 26.25 17.66 0.44
N ALA A 242 26.27 16.81 1.47
CA ALA A 242 27.11 15.61 1.49
C ALA A 242 26.63 14.54 0.49
N ASN A 243 25.34 14.53 0.14
CA ASN A 243 24.71 13.54 -0.71
C ASN A 243 23.95 14.21 -1.87
N PRO A 244 24.62 14.79 -2.89
CA PRO A 244 23.96 15.54 -3.96
C PRO A 244 23.10 14.69 -4.91
N GLY A 245 23.18 13.35 -4.81
CA GLY A 245 22.42 12.38 -5.60
C GLY A 245 23.27 11.64 -6.65
N PRO A 246 22.65 10.76 -7.45
CA PRO A 246 23.37 9.93 -8.42
C PRO A 246 24.03 10.75 -9.54
N THR A 247 25.31 10.46 -9.82
CA THR A 247 26.12 11.12 -10.85
C THR A 247 25.97 10.51 -12.24
N GLY A 248 25.57 9.24 -12.33
CA GLY A 248 25.35 8.52 -13.59
C GLY A 248 24.00 8.81 -14.26
N TRP A 249 23.27 9.82 -13.79
CA TRP A 249 21.94 10.19 -14.24
C TRP A 249 21.97 11.49 -15.01
N ASN A 250 21.32 11.51 -16.17
CA ASN A 250 21.17 12.73 -16.97
C ASN A 250 20.14 13.71 -16.36
N GLN A 251 19.80 14.76 -17.11
CA GLN A 251 18.83 15.78 -16.66
C GLN A 251 17.42 15.21 -16.36
N TRP A 252 17.03 14.14 -17.05
CA TRP A 252 15.76 13.45 -16.86
C TRP A 252 15.85 12.34 -15.80
N GLY A 253 17.04 12.07 -15.26
CA GLY A 253 17.26 10.92 -14.38
C GLY A 253 17.50 9.60 -15.10
N GLY A 254 17.62 9.61 -16.44
CA GLY A 254 17.97 8.45 -17.27
C GLY A 254 19.45 8.08 -17.19
N TRP A 255 19.78 6.85 -17.61
CA TRP A 255 21.12 6.30 -17.49
C TRP A 255 22.09 6.93 -18.51
N GLU A 256 22.93 7.86 -18.05
CA GLU A 256 23.82 8.64 -18.92
C GLU A 256 24.85 7.76 -19.64
N ALA A 257 25.39 6.75 -18.95
CA ALA A 257 26.34 5.80 -19.55
C ALA A 257 25.67 4.64 -20.30
N GLY A 258 24.33 4.58 -20.27
CA GLY A 258 23.56 3.52 -20.91
C GLY A 258 23.48 3.64 -22.43
N PRO A 259 22.86 2.64 -23.09
CA PRO A 259 22.60 2.68 -24.53
C PRO A 259 21.92 3.98 -24.97
N GLN A 260 22.35 4.51 -26.12
CA GLN A 260 21.69 5.63 -26.78
C GLN A 260 20.67 5.09 -27.78
N LEU A 261 19.40 5.38 -27.55
CA LEU A 261 18.30 5.08 -28.47
C LEU A 261 17.84 6.36 -29.17
N GLU A 262 16.80 6.28 -30.01
CA GLU A 262 16.18 7.45 -30.62
C GLU A 262 15.64 8.41 -29.56
N ALA A 263 16.11 9.66 -29.62
CA ALA A 263 15.67 10.78 -28.79
C ALA A 263 14.45 11.45 -29.44
N THR A 264 13.26 11.11 -28.95
CA THR A 264 11.99 11.61 -29.52
C THR A 264 11.56 12.94 -28.90
N GLY A 265 12.23 13.39 -27.84
CA GLY A 265 11.77 14.49 -26.99
C GLY A 265 10.69 14.08 -25.98
N TRP A 266 10.32 12.80 -25.90
CA TRP A 266 9.27 12.29 -25.02
C TRP A 266 9.65 10.98 -24.36
N PHE A 267 9.04 10.72 -23.19
CA PHE A 267 9.12 9.41 -22.57
C PHE A 267 8.40 8.37 -23.44
N ARG A 268 9.02 7.20 -23.59
CA ARG A 268 8.41 6.06 -24.31
C ARG A 268 8.81 4.74 -23.68
N VAL A 269 8.18 3.65 -24.11
CA VAL A 269 8.56 2.29 -23.71
C VAL A 269 9.42 1.62 -24.78
N THR A 270 10.28 0.70 -24.35
CA THR A 270 11.01 -0.21 -25.24
C THR A 270 11.27 -1.53 -24.53
N LYS A 271 11.46 -2.60 -25.29
CA LYS A 271 11.98 -3.86 -24.76
C LYS A 271 13.41 -4.04 -25.26
N GLN A 272 14.34 -4.26 -24.33
CA GLN A 272 15.78 -4.43 -24.61
C GLN A 272 16.29 -5.61 -23.78
N ASP A 273 16.98 -6.55 -24.43
CA ASP A 273 17.60 -7.73 -23.80
C ASP A 273 16.63 -8.52 -22.91
N GLY A 274 15.40 -8.73 -23.41
CA GLY A 274 14.34 -9.44 -22.70
C GLY A 274 13.64 -8.64 -21.59
N GLN A 275 14.09 -7.42 -21.30
CA GLN A 275 13.56 -6.55 -20.26
C GLN A 275 12.80 -5.36 -20.84
N TRP A 276 11.66 -5.01 -20.24
CA TRP A 276 10.98 -3.76 -20.51
C TRP A 276 11.68 -2.59 -19.80
N TRP A 277 11.71 -1.46 -20.49
CA TRP A 277 12.32 -0.22 -20.08
C TRP A 277 11.44 0.97 -20.46
N LEU A 278 11.56 2.06 -19.71
CA LEU A 278 11.23 3.38 -20.23
C LEU A 278 12.47 3.94 -20.94
N VAL A 279 12.24 4.92 -21.81
CA VAL A 279 13.26 5.72 -22.46
C VAL A 279 12.92 7.16 -22.23
N ASP A 280 13.89 7.95 -21.78
CA ASP A 280 13.70 9.37 -21.53
C ASP A 280 13.69 10.20 -22.84
N PRO A 281 13.32 11.49 -22.77
CA PRO A 281 13.31 12.38 -23.93
C PRO A 281 14.63 12.48 -24.71
N ALA A 282 15.76 12.24 -24.06
CA ALA A 282 17.09 12.26 -24.67
C ALA A 282 17.50 10.89 -25.26
N GLY A 283 16.63 9.89 -25.21
CA GLY A 283 16.88 8.56 -25.77
C GLY A 283 17.71 7.65 -24.86
N ARG A 284 17.87 7.98 -23.57
CA ARG A 284 18.54 7.10 -22.59
C ARG A 284 17.53 6.19 -21.92
N LEU A 285 17.98 4.99 -21.54
CA LEU A 285 17.17 4.09 -20.73
C LEU A 285 16.81 4.75 -19.39
N PHE A 286 15.56 4.55 -18.97
CA PHE A 286 14.98 5.14 -17.78
C PHE A 286 14.22 4.07 -16.99
N TRP A 287 14.27 4.18 -15.68
CA TRP A 287 13.47 3.39 -14.75
C TRP A 287 12.85 4.34 -13.73
N SER A 288 11.53 4.32 -13.57
CA SER A 288 10.80 5.31 -12.79
C SER A 288 10.82 4.98 -11.30
N HIS A 289 11.75 5.57 -10.55
CA HIS A 289 11.85 5.46 -9.10
C HIS A 289 11.23 6.69 -8.45
N GLY A 290 9.98 6.56 -7.98
CA GLY A 290 9.18 7.71 -7.57
C GLY A 290 8.50 7.60 -6.22
N VAL A 291 7.92 8.73 -5.81
CA VAL A 291 7.16 8.87 -4.56
C VAL A 291 5.88 9.66 -4.83
N ASP A 292 4.75 9.15 -4.35
CA ASP A 292 3.42 9.76 -4.48
C ASP A 292 3.22 10.92 -3.49
N CYS A 293 2.28 11.79 -3.78
CA CYS A 293 1.83 12.91 -2.93
C CYS A 293 2.96 13.90 -2.55
N VAL A 294 3.89 14.18 -3.47
CA VAL A 294 4.92 15.22 -3.24
C VAL A 294 4.25 16.59 -3.22
N GLY A 295 4.20 17.20 -2.04
CA GLY A 295 3.47 18.46 -1.81
C GLY A 295 3.15 18.81 -0.36
N ALA A 296 3.29 17.85 0.57
CA ALA A 296 3.22 18.01 2.03
C ALA A 296 2.02 18.81 2.58
N VAL A 297 0.81 18.27 2.36
CA VAL A 297 -0.43 18.84 2.90
C VAL A 297 -1.29 17.76 3.54
N GLN A 298 -0.80 17.20 4.63
CA GLN A 298 -1.68 16.43 5.49
C GLN A 298 -2.56 17.38 6.27
N SER A 299 -3.83 17.01 6.30
CA SER A 299 -4.87 17.73 6.98
C SER A 299 -5.67 16.74 7.81
N THR A 300 -6.09 17.18 8.99
CA THR A 300 -6.81 16.35 9.96
C THR A 300 -8.12 17.00 10.36
N PRO A 301 -9.20 16.23 10.57
CA PRO A 301 -10.42 16.74 11.20
C PRO A 301 -10.10 17.35 12.57
N ILE A 302 -10.70 18.52 12.84
CA ILE A 302 -10.60 19.20 14.14
C ILE A 302 -11.95 19.33 14.84
N ALA A 303 -13.05 19.22 14.10
CA ALA A 303 -14.39 19.22 14.68
C ALA A 303 -14.52 18.07 15.69
N GLU A 304 -15.06 18.35 16.87
CA GLU A 304 -15.24 17.37 17.97
C GLU A 304 -13.94 16.90 18.62
N ARG A 305 -12.80 17.50 18.26
CA ARG A 305 -11.45 17.08 18.67
C ARG A 305 -10.67 18.20 19.34
N GLU A 306 -11.34 19.28 19.73
CA GLU A 306 -10.70 20.46 20.34
C GLU A 306 -9.93 20.08 21.61
N ALA A 307 -10.50 19.19 22.43
CA ALA A 307 -9.88 18.72 23.67
C ALA A 307 -8.66 17.79 23.47
N TRP A 308 -8.40 17.34 22.23
CA TRP A 308 -7.27 16.44 21.94
C TRP A 308 -5.94 17.21 21.87
N TRP A 309 -6.00 18.51 21.61
CA TRP A 309 -4.84 19.37 21.37
C TRP A 309 -4.41 20.10 22.64
N GLN A 310 -3.10 20.08 22.91
CA GLN A 310 -2.53 20.85 24.02
C GLN A 310 -2.49 22.34 23.74
N ASP A 311 -2.01 22.71 22.55
CA ASP A 311 -1.88 24.09 22.09
C ASP A 311 -2.18 24.12 20.58
N PHE A 312 -3.46 24.20 20.22
CA PHE A 312 -3.90 24.07 18.84
C PHE A 312 -3.25 25.14 17.93
N PRO A 313 -2.55 24.74 16.84
CA PRO A 313 -1.85 25.66 15.95
C PRO A 313 -2.73 26.74 15.32
N GLY A 314 -4.01 26.44 15.05
CA GLY A 314 -4.91 27.38 14.39
C GLY A 314 -5.27 28.62 15.21
N ASP A 315 -5.01 28.60 16.53
CA ASP A 315 -5.22 29.75 17.42
C ASP A 315 -3.97 30.64 17.53
N GLN A 316 -2.87 30.27 16.89
CA GLN A 316 -1.62 31.02 16.93
C GLN A 316 -1.57 32.10 15.83
N PRO A 317 -0.97 33.28 16.12
CA PRO A 317 -0.87 34.35 15.12
C PRO A 317 -0.16 33.90 13.83
N GLY A 318 -0.79 34.13 12.68
CA GLY A 318 -0.24 33.83 11.36
C GLY A 318 -0.46 32.38 10.88
N LEU A 319 -1.17 31.56 11.64
CA LEU A 319 -1.47 30.16 11.31
C LEU A 319 -2.98 29.87 11.12
N ASP A 320 -3.81 30.91 11.11
CA ASP A 320 -5.25 30.84 10.87
C ASP A 320 -5.59 30.55 9.38
N GLY A 321 -4.65 30.76 8.46
CA GLY A 321 -4.82 30.48 7.04
C GLY A 321 -4.82 28.98 6.64
N TYR A 322 -4.73 28.05 7.60
CA TYR A 322 -4.59 26.61 7.36
C TYR A 322 -5.85 25.78 7.69
N PHE A 323 -6.98 26.43 8.00
CA PHE A 323 -8.26 25.73 8.09
C PHE A 323 -8.78 25.36 6.70
N GLU A 324 -9.41 24.19 6.61
CA GLU A 324 -10.00 23.67 5.38
C GLU A 324 -11.41 23.15 5.65
N ASN A 325 -12.29 23.29 4.66
CA ASN A 325 -13.55 22.53 4.64
C ASN A 325 -13.28 21.19 3.96
N GLN A 326 -13.71 20.11 4.60
CA GLN A 326 -13.41 18.76 4.19
C GLN A 326 -14.65 17.88 4.15
N SER A 327 -14.53 16.75 3.47
CA SER A 327 -15.56 15.73 3.38
C SER A 327 -14.94 14.34 3.45
N ALA A 328 -15.65 13.40 4.05
CA ALA A 328 -15.21 12.01 4.13
C ALA A 328 -16.10 11.10 3.28
N LEU A 329 -15.45 10.13 2.64
CA LEU A 329 -16.11 9.02 1.95
C LEU A 329 -16.43 7.89 2.93
N HIS A 330 -15.55 7.65 3.90
CA HIS A 330 -15.67 6.58 4.88
C HIS A 330 -15.47 7.11 6.31
N GLY A 331 -15.87 6.30 7.30
CA GLY A 331 -15.61 6.60 8.70
C GLY A 331 -16.68 7.43 9.41
N HIS A 332 -16.33 7.97 10.57
CA HIS A 332 -17.16 8.79 11.46
C HIS A 332 -17.82 9.96 10.73
N TYR A 333 -17.08 10.64 9.86
CA TYR A 333 -17.57 11.80 9.12
C TYR A 333 -18.18 11.46 7.74
N ALA A 334 -18.41 10.18 7.42
CA ALA A 334 -18.88 9.77 6.10
C ALA A 334 -20.18 10.51 5.69
N GLY A 335 -20.16 11.11 4.50
CA GLY A 335 -21.30 11.87 3.98
C GLY A 335 -21.50 13.26 4.61
N GLN A 336 -20.58 13.70 5.46
CA GLN A 336 -20.65 14.99 6.14
C GLN A 336 -19.57 15.96 5.62
N GLN A 337 -19.85 17.26 5.74
CA GLN A 337 -18.85 18.32 5.60
C GLN A 337 -18.40 18.76 6.99
N PHE A 338 -17.10 18.87 7.22
CA PHE A 338 -16.54 19.22 8.52
C PHE A 338 -15.29 20.10 8.34
N ARG A 339 -14.84 20.69 9.46
CA ARG A 339 -13.65 21.54 9.47
C ARG A 339 -12.41 20.70 9.75
N GLY A 340 -11.41 20.85 8.90
CA GLY A 340 -10.07 20.27 9.07
C GLY A 340 -9.00 21.34 9.21
N TYR A 341 -7.78 20.90 9.48
CA TYR A 341 -6.60 21.77 9.60
C TYR A 341 -5.37 21.14 8.97
N ALA A 342 -4.73 21.87 8.04
CA ALA A 342 -3.55 21.46 7.30
C ALA A 342 -2.26 21.54 8.16
N ILE A 343 -2.16 20.63 9.14
CA ILE A 343 -1.09 20.62 10.15
C ILE A 343 0.33 20.62 9.55
N SER A 344 0.56 19.83 8.50
CA SER A 344 1.87 19.79 7.84
C SER A 344 2.23 21.15 7.24
N ALA A 345 1.28 21.83 6.59
CA ALA A 345 1.50 23.15 6.01
C ALA A 345 1.77 24.22 7.08
N ALA A 346 1.11 24.13 8.23
CA ALA A 346 1.38 25.00 9.38
C ALA A 346 2.79 24.78 9.94
N ASN A 347 3.25 23.52 10.03
CA ASN A 347 4.62 23.18 10.43
C ASN A 347 5.66 23.68 9.41
N LEU A 348 5.37 23.59 8.11
CA LEU A 348 6.22 24.16 7.07
C LEU A 348 6.35 25.69 7.18
N HIS A 349 5.25 26.38 7.45
CA HIS A 349 5.29 27.81 7.76
C HIS A 349 6.19 28.10 8.96
N ARG A 350 6.02 27.38 10.06
CA ARG A 350 6.83 27.56 11.28
C ARG A 350 8.33 27.33 11.01
N LYS A 351 8.65 26.32 10.20
CA LYS A 351 10.01 25.88 9.86
C LYS A 351 10.71 26.85 8.89
N TYR A 352 10.00 27.34 7.87
CA TYR A 352 10.61 28.07 6.74
C TYR A 352 10.19 29.54 6.61
N GLY A 353 9.16 29.99 7.33
CA GLY A 353 8.60 31.34 7.25
C GLY A 353 7.44 31.46 6.24
N ALA A 354 7.03 32.70 5.96
CA ALA A 354 5.88 32.99 5.09
C ALA A 354 6.05 32.46 3.66
N ASP A 355 7.29 32.43 3.15
CA ASP A 355 7.63 31.96 1.80
C ASP A 355 7.91 30.45 1.73
N TRP A 356 7.43 29.68 2.71
CA TRP A 356 7.74 28.25 2.81
C TRP A 356 7.39 27.46 1.55
N ARG A 357 6.34 27.84 0.81
CA ARG A 357 5.89 27.09 -0.37
C ARG A 357 6.97 27.04 -1.45
N GLU A 358 7.48 28.19 -1.86
CA GLU A 358 8.53 28.29 -2.88
C GLU A 358 9.78 27.52 -2.43
N ARG A 359 10.22 27.77 -1.20
CA ARG A 359 11.40 27.12 -0.63
C ARG A 359 11.23 25.60 -0.54
N TRP A 360 10.06 25.13 -0.13
CA TRP A 360 9.80 23.71 0.06
C TRP A 360 9.64 22.99 -1.28
N PHE A 361 9.02 23.61 -2.29
CA PHE A 361 8.94 23.03 -3.64
C PHE A 361 10.33 22.87 -4.27
N ASP A 362 11.22 23.86 -4.12
CA ASP A 362 12.63 23.74 -4.52
C ASP A 362 13.36 22.63 -3.75
N LEU A 363 13.14 22.57 -2.44
CA LEU A 363 13.72 21.55 -1.58
C LEU A 363 13.22 20.14 -1.94
N ALA A 364 11.97 19.98 -2.34
CA ALA A 364 11.42 18.68 -2.75
C ALA A 364 12.19 18.07 -3.92
N HIS A 365 12.51 18.86 -4.96
CA HIS A 365 13.36 18.40 -6.07
C HIS A 365 14.77 18.01 -5.60
N THR A 366 15.34 18.81 -4.70
CA THR A 366 16.67 18.56 -4.14
C THR A 366 16.69 17.27 -3.31
N ARG A 367 15.67 17.05 -2.47
CA ARG A 367 15.46 15.82 -1.71
C ARG A 367 15.33 14.62 -2.63
N LEU A 368 14.42 14.66 -3.60
CA LEU A 368 14.20 13.56 -4.53
C LEU A 368 15.52 13.14 -5.22
N ARG A 369 16.27 14.10 -5.80
CA ARG A 369 17.55 13.80 -6.43
C ARG A 369 18.58 13.26 -5.42
N SER A 370 18.72 13.91 -4.26
CA SER A 370 19.65 13.50 -3.20
C SER A 370 19.36 12.10 -2.67
N TRP A 371 18.08 11.75 -2.54
CA TRP A 371 17.62 10.48 -2.00
C TRP A 371 17.61 9.36 -3.05
N GLY A 372 17.96 9.66 -4.31
CA GLY A 372 18.00 8.66 -5.37
C GLY A 372 16.64 8.37 -6.00
N HIS A 373 15.70 9.31 -5.98
CA HIS A 373 14.46 9.29 -6.76
C HIS A 373 14.57 10.16 -8.02
N ASN A 374 13.96 9.70 -9.11
CA ASN A 374 13.94 10.42 -10.38
C ASN A 374 12.52 10.72 -10.89
N THR A 375 11.48 10.40 -10.12
CA THR A 375 10.09 10.65 -10.54
C THR A 375 9.27 11.25 -9.40
N ILE A 376 8.56 12.34 -9.69
CA ILE A 376 7.44 12.84 -8.87
C ILE A 376 6.21 12.03 -9.27
N ALA A 377 5.75 11.15 -8.39
CA ALA A 377 4.68 10.22 -8.74
C ALA A 377 3.29 10.80 -8.46
N ASN A 378 2.28 9.93 -8.40
CA ASN A 378 0.87 10.27 -8.49
C ASN A 378 0.43 11.24 -7.37
N TRP A 379 -0.63 12.02 -7.61
CA TRP A 379 -1.22 12.95 -6.64
C TRP A 379 -0.29 14.01 -6.06
N SER A 380 0.82 14.29 -6.73
CA SER A 380 1.73 15.37 -6.36
C SER A 380 1.20 16.75 -6.75
N ARG A 381 1.62 17.79 -6.03
CA ARG A 381 1.20 19.17 -6.26
C ARG A 381 1.67 19.66 -7.64
N ARG A 382 0.75 20.30 -8.38
CA ARG A 382 1.04 20.86 -9.71
C ARG A 382 2.15 21.90 -9.67
N GLU A 383 2.27 22.62 -8.57
CA GLU A 383 3.29 23.63 -8.32
C GLU A 383 4.71 23.03 -8.26
N VAL A 384 4.85 21.81 -7.73
CA VAL A 384 6.12 21.09 -7.76
C VAL A 384 6.41 20.59 -9.18
N GLN A 385 5.40 20.01 -9.85
CA GLN A 385 5.53 19.51 -11.22
C GLN A 385 5.96 20.60 -12.22
N ALA A 386 5.42 21.81 -12.06
CA ALA A 386 5.75 22.96 -12.89
C ALA A 386 7.23 23.41 -12.80
N GLY A 387 7.97 22.94 -11.79
CA GLY A 387 9.39 23.23 -11.63
C GLY A 387 10.29 22.63 -12.73
N GLN A 388 9.81 21.64 -13.49
CA GLN A 388 10.52 21.07 -14.66
C GLN A 388 11.98 20.68 -14.37
N ARG A 389 12.20 20.01 -13.22
CA ARG A 389 13.52 19.53 -12.75
C ARG A 389 13.56 18.04 -12.48
N THR A 390 12.40 17.44 -12.26
CA THR A 390 12.23 16.01 -12.02
C THR A 390 11.04 15.56 -12.85
N PRO A 391 11.18 14.49 -13.65
CA PRO A 391 10.05 13.92 -14.37
C PRO A 391 8.88 13.64 -13.45
N TYR A 392 7.67 13.69 -13.98
CA TYR A 392 6.46 13.46 -13.18
C TYR A 392 5.40 12.68 -13.96
N VAL A 393 4.48 12.09 -13.22
CA VAL A 393 3.23 11.53 -13.77
C VAL A 393 2.06 12.47 -13.43
N ALA A 394 1.09 12.53 -14.32
CA ALA A 394 -0.16 13.25 -14.10
C ALA A 394 -1.30 12.29 -13.74
N THR A 395 -2.24 12.76 -12.93
CA THR A 395 -3.47 12.04 -12.62
C THR A 395 -4.64 12.70 -13.32
N ALA A 396 -5.48 11.90 -13.94
CA ALA A 396 -6.80 12.31 -14.43
C ALA A 396 -7.86 11.32 -13.96
N GLY A 397 -9.14 11.66 -14.16
CA GLY A 397 -10.25 10.77 -13.87
C GLY A 397 -11.25 10.73 -15.01
N THR A 398 -11.96 9.61 -15.13
CA THR A 398 -13.10 9.48 -16.04
C THR A 398 -14.33 10.21 -15.51
N GLY A 399 -15.32 10.39 -16.37
CA GLY A 399 -16.61 10.99 -15.99
C GLY A 399 -17.79 10.18 -16.50
N GLY A 400 -18.96 10.80 -16.60
CA GLY A 400 -20.17 10.15 -17.07
C GLY A 400 -21.04 9.53 -15.98
N LYS A 401 -22.18 8.98 -16.43
CA LYS A 401 -23.18 8.37 -15.53
C LYS A 401 -22.64 7.14 -14.81
N ILE A 402 -23.18 6.92 -13.61
CA ILE A 402 -22.90 5.73 -12.81
C ILE A 402 -23.70 4.53 -13.35
N LEU A 403 -23.03 3.38 -13.42
CA LEU A 403 -23.65 2.07 -13.64
C LEU A 403 -24.34 1.64 -12.34
N ALA A 404 -25.66 1.80 -12.27
CA ALA A 404 -26.39 1.75 -11.00
C ALA A 404 -26.36 0.36 -10.32
N GLY A 405 -26.30 -0.72 -11.10
CA GLY A 405 -26.18 -2.08 -10.57
C GLY A 405 -24.77 -2.44 -10.05
N SER A 406 -23.77 -1.58 -10.25
CA SER A 406 -22.40 -1.86 -9.81
C SER A 406 -22.18 -1.50 -8.35
N THR A 407 -21.15 -2.09 -7.74
CA THR A 407 -20.73 -1.82 -6.36
C THR A 407 -19.22 -1.68 -6.30
N GLY A 408 -18.69 -1.08 -5.24
CA GLY A 408 -17.25 -0.89 -5.08
C GLY A 408 -16.89 -0.17 -3.80
N TYR A 409 -15.66 -0.41 -3.31
CA TYR A 409 -15.15 0.22 -2.09
C TYR A 409 -15.06 1.74 -2.26
N TRP A 410 -14.38 2.21 -3.32
CA TRP A 410 -14.24 3.63 -3.65
C TRP A 410 -15.43 4.25 -4.38
N GLY A 411 -16.50 3.46 -4.59
CA GLY A 411 -17.71 3.88 -5.30
C GLY A 411 -18.07 2.96 -6.46
N GLN A 412 -19.20 3.29 -7.08
CA GLN A 412 -19.76 2.54 -8.22
C GLN A 412 -19.01 2.85 -9.52
N PHE A 413 -19.07 1.91 -10.47
CA PHE A 413 -18.45 2.03 -11.80
C PHE A 413 -19.24 3.01 -12.69
N ARG A 414 -18.61 3.52 -13.75
CA ARG A 414 -19.27 4.33 -14.79
C ARG A 414 -19.95 3.44 -15.84
N ASP A 415 -21.07 3.88 -16.39
CA ASP A 415 -21.65 3.25 -17.59
C ASP A 415 -20.82 3.65 -18.81
N VAL A 416 -19.93 2.76 -19.26
CA VAL A 416 -18.96 3.01 -20.34
C VAL A 416 -19.59 3.09 -21.74
N PHE A 417 -20.87 2.72 -21.85
CA PHE A 417 -21.64 2.80 -23.09
C PHE A 417 -22.53 4.06 -23.13
N ASP A 418 -22.75 4.73 -22.00
CA ASP A 418 -23.44 6.01 -22.01
C ASP A 418 -22.54 7.07 -22.70
N PRO A 419 -23.07 7.86 -23.66
CA PRO A 419 -22.28 8.87 -24.38
C PRO A 419 -21.58 9.90 -23.47
N SER A 420 -22.11 10.13 -22.26
CA SER A 420 -21.48 11.01 -21.27
C SER A 420 -20.12 10.49 -20.79
N PHE A 421 -19.89 9.18 -20.78
CA PHE A 421 -18.59 8.61 -20.36
C PHE A 421 -17.44 9.12 -21.23
N GLU A 422 -17.60 9.03 -22.57
CA GLU A 422 -16.59 9.49 -23.51
C GLU A 422 -16.46 11.03 -23.49
N ALA A 423 -17.58 11.75 -23.48
CA ALA A 423 -17.59 13.20 -23.49
C ALA A 423 -16.94 13.80 -22.24
N ASP A 424 -17.25 13.25 -21.07
CA ASP A 424 -16.75 13.73 -19.79
C ASP A 424 -15.29 13.33 -19.56
N THR A 425 -14.90 12.11 -19.95
CA THR A 425 -13.50 11.66 -19.88
C THR A 425 -12.61 12.56 -20.73
N ARG A 426 -13.02 12.87 -21.96
CA ARG A 426 -12.29 13.82 -22.82
C ARG A 426 -12.19 15.20 -22.16
N ARG A 427 -13.29 15.72 -21.64
CA ARG A 427 -13.32 17.03 -20.97
C ARG A 427 -12.40 17.07 -19.74
N ASN A 428 -12.33 16.00 -18.97
CA ASN A 428 -11.45 15.93 -17.81
C ASN A 428 -9.97 15.96 -18.23
N LEU A 429 -9.61 15.26 -19.31
CA LEU A 429 -8.24 15.32 -19.84
C LEU A 429 -7.89 16.66 -20.48
N GLU A 430 -8.84 17.31 -21.14
CA GLU A 430 -8.67 18.67 -21.69
C GLU A 430 -8.24 19.70 -20.62
N ASN A 431 -8.60 19.50 -19.35
CA ASN A 431 -8.15 20.34 -18.23
C ASN A 431 -6.64 20.28 -17.96
N HIS A 432 -5.91 19.38 -18.61
CA HIS A 432 -4.45 19.28 -18.52
C HIS A 432 -3.71 20.04 -19.63
N ARG A 433 -4.43 20.64 -20.60
CA ARG A 433 -3.80 21.51 -21.60
C ARG A 433 -3.18 22.74 -20.92
N GLY A 434 -2.00 23.15 -21.40
CA GLY A 434 -1.24 24.24 -20.78
C GLY A 434 -0.56 23.86 -19.45
N GLY A 435 -0.60 22.58 -19.09
CA GLY A 435 0.16 21.99 -17.99
C GLY A 435 0.76 20.66 -18.46
N ALA A 436 0.38 19.55 -17.80
CA ALA A 436 0.92 18.22 -18.08
C ALA A 436 0.80 17.78 -19.55
N ALA A 437 -0.30 18.10 -20.23
CA ALA A 437 -0.46 17.75 -21.64
C ALA A 437 0.43 18.65 -22.51
N GLY A 438 1.43 18.03 -23.13
CA GLY A 438 2.44 18.71 -23.93
C GLY A 438 3.71 19.12 -23.16
N ASP A 439 3.82 18.79 -21.88
CA ASP A 439 5.05 18.97 -21.10
C ASP A 439 5.97 17.75 -21.26
N PRO A 440 7.21 17.88 -21.78
CA PRO A 440 8.14 16.76 -21.93
C PRO A 440 8.63 16.18 -20.60
N TRP A 441 8.47 16.89 -19.48
CA TRP A 441 8.73 16.36 -18.14
C TRP A 441 7.61 15.46 -17.63
N CYS A 442 6.41 15.53 -18.24
CA CYS A 442 5.32 14.62 -17.94
C CYS A 442 5.54 13.29 -18.67
N LEU A 443 5.83 12.25 -17.90
CA LEU A 443 6.02 10.89 -18.39
C LEU A 443 4.71 10.32 -18.97
N GLY A 444 3.59 10.58 -18.33
CA GLY A 444 2.30 10.03 -18.73
C GLY A 444 1.18 10.28 -17.73
N PHE A 445 0.00 9.74 -18.06
CA PHE A 445 -1.23 9.87 -17.29
C PHE A 445 -1.65 8.53 -16.68
N PHE A 446 -1.78 8.50 -15.35
CA PHE A 446 -2.70 7.57 -14.70
C PHE A 446 -4.12 8.13 -14.84
N VAL A 447 -5.07 7.28 -15.21
CA VAL A 447 -6.49 7.67 -15.33
C VAL A 447 -7.32 6.78 -14.42
N ASP A 448 -8.03 7.43 -13.49
CA ASP A 448 -8.66 6.82 -12.32
C ASP A 448 -7.65 6.13 -11.37
N ASN A 449 -8.16 5.50 -10.31
CA ASN A 449 -7.40 4.77 -9.32
C ASN A 449 -8.30 3.70 -8.65
N GLU A 450 -7.86 2.45 -8.63
CA GLU A 450 -8.50 1.36 -7.85
C GLU A 450 -10.03 1.21 -8.04
N ILE A 451 -10.54 1.51 -9.23
CA ILE A 451 -11.97 1.35 -9.52
C ILE A 451 -12.39 -0.12 -9.47
N ALA A 452 -13.67 -0.37 -9.15
CA ALA A 452 -14.16 -1.69 -8.77
C ALA A 452 -14.42 -2.62 -9.98
N TRP A 453 -13.34 -3.20 -10.53
CA TRP A 453 -13.44 -4.17 -11.63
C TRP A 453 -14.20 -5.45 -11.25
N GLY A 454 -14.16 -5.86 -9.98
CA GLY A 454 -14.89 -7.02 -9.47
C GLY A 454 -14.49 -8.34 -10.13
N SER A 455 -15.39 -9.32 -10.12
CA SER A 455 -15.18 -10.60 -10.79
C SER A 455 -15.33 -10.46 -12.31
N ASP A 456 -14.95 -11.51 -13.05
CA ASP A 456 -15.05 -11.58 -14.51
C ASP A 456 -16.48 -11.54 -15.08
N VAL A 457 -17.50 -11.51 -14.21
CA VAL A 457 -18.92 -11.40 -14.58
C VAL A 457 -19.62 -10.20 -13.95
N SER A 458 -19.03 -9.55 -12.94
CA SER A 458 -19.78 -8.63 -12.06
C SER A 458 -20.26 -7.36 -12.76
N LEU A 459 -19.46 -6.77 -13.67
CA LEU A 459 -19.88 -5.56 -14.39
C LEU A 459 -20.95 -5.86 -15.45
N ALA A 460 -20.92 -7.06 -16.04
CA ALA A 460 -21.97 -7.51 -16.96
C ALA A 460 -23.28 -7.78 -16.23
N ALA A 461 -23.22 -8.44 -15.06
CA ALA A 461 -24.38 -8.62 -14.20
C ALA A 461 -24.93 -7.26 -13.72
N ALA A 462 -24.05 -6.35 -13.30
CA ALA A 462 -24.42 -4.98 -12.93
C ALA A 462 -25.16 -4.24 -14.05
N ALA A 463 -24.75 -4.41 -15.31
CA ALA A 463 -25.47 -3.84 -16.44
C ALA A 463 -26.90 -4.38 -16.56
N LEU A 464 -27.13 -5.67 -16.35
CA LEU A 464 -28.50 -6.25 -16.35
C LEU A 464 -29.31 -5.85 -15.11
N GLN A 465 -28.66 -5.58 -13.98
CA GLN A 465 -29.32 -5.13 -12.75
C GLN A 465 -29.60 -3.63 -12.72
N SER A 466 -29.02 -2.85 -13.63
CA SER A 466 -29.26 -1.42 -13.76
C SER A 466 -30.67 -1.08 -14.28
N PRO A 467 -31.17 0.16 -14.08
CA PRO A 467 -32.44 0.62 -14.65
C PRO A 467 -32.54 0.44 -16.18
N ALA A 468 -33.78 0.29 -16.67
CA ALA A 468 -34.12 -0.01 -18.06
C ALA A 468 -33.59 1.01 -19.10
N ASP A 469 -33.25 2.22 -18.67
CA ASP A 469 -32.75 3.30 -19.51
C ASP A 469 -31.21 3.41 -19.55
N GLN A 470 -30.48 2.56 -18.81
CA GLN A 470 -29.02 2.58 -18.83
C GLN A 470 -28.46 1.99 -20.14
N ALA A 471 -27.44 2.65 -20.68
CA ALA A 471 -26.88 2.31 -21.97
C ALA A 471 -26.21 0.94 -21.95
N ALA A 472 -25.46 0.61 -20.89
CA ALA A 472 -24.84 -0.70 -20.73
C ALA A 472 -25.88 -1.84 -20.78
N LYS A 473 -27.04 -1.66 -20.12
CA LYS A 473 -28.13 -2.62 -20.17
C LYS A 473 -28.63 -2.84 -21.59
N LEU A 474 -28.96 -1.75 -22.28
CA LEU A 474 -29.53 -1.81 -23.63
C LEU A 474 -28.56 -2.45 -24.62
N VAL A 475 -27.27 -2.10 -24.55
CA VAL A 475 -26.23 -2.71 -25.38
C VAL A 475 -26.11 -4.21 -25.09
N PHE A 476 -26.16 -4.63 -23.83
CA PHE A 476 -26.07 -6.05 -23.49
C PHE A 476 -27.30 -6.82 -23.98
N VAL A 477 -28.51 -6.30 -23.77
CA VAL A 477 -29.73 -6.95 -24.27
C VAL A 477 -29.73 -7.03 -25.80
N ASP A 478 -29.19 -6.03 -26.51
CA ASP A 478 -29.05 -6.08 -27.96
C ASP A 478 -28.05 -7.16 -28.41
N ASP A 479 -26.92 -7.34 -27.70
CA ASP A 479 -25.99 -8.45 -27.96
C ASP A 479 -26.66 -9.82 -27.76
N LEU A 480 -27.44 -9.97 -26.68
CA LEU A 480 -28.22 -11.18 -26.39
C LEU A 480 -29.29 -11.44 -27.44
N ARG A 481 -30.00 -10.39 -27.88
CA ARG A 481 -31.01 -10.48 -28.94
C ARG A 481 -30.37 -10.91 -30.25
N ALA A 482 -29.19 -10.39 -30.58
CA ALA A 482 -28.45 -10.79 -31.77
C ALA A 482 -28.00 -12.27 -31.71
N LYS A 483 -27.57 -12.75 -30.54
CA LYS A 483 -27.13 -14.14 -30.34
C LYS A 483 -28.28 -15.15 -30.36
N TYR A 484 -29.33 -14.91 -29.57
CA TYR A 484 -30.40 -15.89 -29.35
C TYR A 484 -31.61 -15.71 -30.27
N THR A 485 -31.76 -14.54 -30.90
CA THR A 485 -32.91 -14.15 -31.75
C THR A 485 -34.26 -14.07 -31.01
N THR A 486 -34.59 -15.03 -30.15
CA THR A 486 -35.85 -15.12 -29.38
C THR A 486 -35.58 -15.19 -27.88
N ILE A 487 -36.52 -14.68 -27.07
CA ILE A 487 -36.39 -14.72 -25.61
C ILE A 487 -36.44 -16.16 -25.07
N ASP A 488 -37.22 -17.03 -25.70
CA ASP A 488 -37.32 -18.45 -25.32
C ASP A 488 -35.99 -19.19 -25.47
N ALA A 489 -35.20 -18.85 -26.51
CA ALA A 489 -33.87 -19.43 -26.70
C ALA A 489 -32.89 -18.99 -25.60
N LEU A 490 -32.96 -17.72 -25.16
CA LEU A 490 -32.19 -17.27 -24.00
C LEU A 490 -32.65 -17.96 -22.72
N ASN A 491 -33.96 -18.00 -22.46
CA ASN A 491 -34.54 -18.64 -21.29
C ASN A 491 -34.12 -20.11 -21.16
N ALA A 492 -34.05 -20.83 -22.28
CA ALA A 492 -33.59 -22.22 -22.30
C ALA A 492 -32.12 -22.39 -21.86
N VAL A 493 -31.25 -21.43 -22.17
CA VAL A 493 -29.83 -21.47 -21.77
C VAL A 493 -29.66 -20.97 -20.33
N TRP A 494 -30.30 -19.86 -19.98
CA TRP A 494 -30.13 -19.20 -18.69
C TRP A 494 -30.97 -19.83 -17.57
N GLY A 495 -31.89 -20.74 -17.89
CA GLY A 495 -32.84 -21.28 -16.92
C GLY A 495 -33.82 -20.23 -16.38
N SER A 496 -34.06 -19.17 -17.15
CA SER A 496 -34.96 -18.06 -16.80
C SER A 496 -36.34 -18.19 -17.45
N ASP A 497 -37.26 -17.28 -17.12
CA ASP A 497 -38.64 -17.27 -17.59
C ASP A 497 -39.12 -15.88 -18.06
N TYR A 498 -38.22 -15.06 -18.61
CA TYR A 498 -38.58 -13.74 -19.11
C TYR A 498 -39.65 -13.82 -20.22
N ALA A 499 -40.75 -13.09 -20.05
CA ALA A 499 -41.87 -13.11 -21.01
C ALA A 499 -41.54 -12.44 -22.36
N SER A 500 -40.57 -11.52 -22.39
CA SER A 500 -40.13 -10.79 -23.59
C SER A 500 -38.76 -10.15 -23.36
N TRP A 501 -38.14 -9.64 -24.43
CA TRP A 501 -36.95 -8.80 -24.31
C TRP A 501 -37.20 -7.54 -23.46
N ASP A 502 -38.39 -6.94 -23.55
CA ASP A 502 -38.75 -5.78 -22.72
C ASP A 502 -38.88 -6.16 -21.24
N ALA A 503 -39.32 -7.39 -20.93
CA ALA A 503 -39.35 -7.89 -19.56
C ALA A 503 -37.93 -8.06 -18.99
N LEU A 504 -36.97 -8.54 -19.80
CA LEU A 504 -35.56 -8.59 -19.41
C LEU A 504 -34.99 -7.17 -19.19
N ILE A 505 -35.28 -6.22 -20.08
CA ILE A 505 -34.85 -4.82 -19.92
C ILE A 505 -35.43 -4.20 -18.64
N ALA A 506 -36.70 -4.44 -18.36
CA ALA A 506 -37.37 -3.92 -17.16
C ALA A 506 -36.87 -4.56 -15.85
N SER A 507 -36.42 -5.81 -15.89
CA SER A 507 -35.93 -6.54 -14.71
C SER A 507 -34.64 -5.93 -14.17
N THR A 508 -34.51 -5.81 -12.85
CA THR A 508 -33.25 -5.46 -12.16
C THR A 508 -32.70 -6.64 -11.35
N ASP A 509 -33.27 -7.83 -11.52
CA ASP A 509 -32.86 -9.03 -10.80
C ASP A 509 -31.51 -9.52 -11.32
N ALA A 510 -30.72 -10.13 -10.44
CA ALA A 510 -29.50 -10.80 -10.85
C ALA A 510 -29.84 -12.00 -11.75
N PRO A 511 -29.15 -12.20 -12.89
CA PRO A 511 -29.25 -13.45 -13.63
C PRO A 511 -28.60 -14.58 -12.83
N ASP A 512 -28.88 -15.82 -13.20
CA ASP A 512 -28.07 -16.96 -12.75
C ASP A 512 -26.65 -16.82 -13.33
N LEU A 513 -25.67 -16.54 -12.47
CA LEU A 513 -24.30 -16.22 -12.89
C LEU A 513 -23.57 -17.41 -13.52
N GLU A 514 -23.98 -18.65 -13.20
CA GLU A 514 -23.37 -19.86 -13.73
C GLU A 514 -23.95 -20.19 -15.10
N ALA A 515 -25.29 -20.20 -15.22
CA ALA A 515 -25.97 -20.45 -16.48
C ALA A 515 -25.68 -19.35 -17.53
N ALA A 516 -25.57 -18.09 -17.10
CA ALA A 516 -25.30 -16.95 -17.99
C ALA A 516 -23.79 -16.66 -18.20
N ARG A 517 -22.88 -17.46 -17.64
CA ARG A 517 -21.44 -17.14 -17.55
C ARG A 517 -20.78 -16.81 -18.89
N GLU A 518 -21.09 -17.56 -19.94
CA GLU A 518 -20.52 -17.33 -21.28
C GLU A 518 -20.89 -15.93 -21.82
N ASP A 519 -22.16 -15.55 -21.68
CA ASP A 519 -22.64 -14.25 -22.15
C ASP A 519 -22.12 -13.11 -21.27
N LEU A 520 -22.10 -13.32 -19.95
CA LEU A 520 -21.59 -12.35 -18.98
C LEU A 520 -20.11 -12.05 -19.21
N THR A 521 -19.27 -13.07 -19.39
CA THR A 521 -17.82 -12.88 -19.64
C THR A 521 -17.55 -12.26 -21.01
N THR A 522 -18.35 -12.61 -22.03
CA THR A 522 -18.28 -11.98 -23.36
C THR A 522 -18.60 -10.49 -23.29
N PHE A 523 -19.71 -10.12 -22.62
CA PHE A 523 -20.08 -8.72 -22.45
C PHE A 523 -19.11 -7.97 -21.54
N TYR A 524 -18.61 -8.61 -20.48
CA TYR A 524 -17.60 -8.03 -19.61
C TYR A 524 -16.35 -7.64 -20.41
N THR A 525 -15.89 -8.52 -21.30
CA THR A 525 -14.75 -8.22 -22.19
C THR A 525 -15.02 -6.96 -23.03
N LYS A 526 -16.20 -6.89 -23.67
CA LYS A 526 -16.63 -5.71 -24.43
C LYS A 526 -16.70 -4.44 -23.58
N PHE A 527 -17.19 -4.54 -22.34
CA PHE A 527 -17.25 -3.45 -21.38
C PHE A 527 -15.85 -2.93 -21.02
N ALA A 528 -14.95 -3.84 -20.62
CA ALA A 528 -13.59 -3.48 -20.24
C ALA A 528 -12.80 -2.87 -21.41
N GLU A 529 -12.90 -3.45 -22.61
CA GLU A 529 -12.28 -2.88 -23.81
C GLU A 529 -12.87 -1.50 -24.16
N ARG A 530 -14.18 -1.30 -23.99
CA ARG A 530 -14.80 0.01 -24.19
C ARG A 530 -14.24 1.06 -23.22
N TYR A 531 -14.08 0.73 -21.94
CA TYR A 531 -13.44 1.63 -20.97
C TYR A 531 -12.04 2.05 -21.45
N PHE A 532 -11.16 1.07 -21.67
CA PHE A 532 -9.75 1.34 -21.95
C PHE A 532 -9.56 2.00 -23.32
N SER A 533 -10.35 1.64 -24.34
CA SER A 533 -10.28 2.28 -25.66
C SER A 533 -10.64 3.77 -25.60
N VAL A 534 -11.73 4.11 -24.92
CA VAL A 534 -12.18 5.52 -24.75
C VAL A 534 -11.14 6.33 -24.00
N VAL A 535 -10.59 5.79 -22.91
CA VAL A 535 -9.56 6.49 -22.14
C VAL A 535 -8.30 6.69 -22.98
N ARG A 536 -7.81 5.64 -23.66
CA ARG A 536 -6.65 5.73 -24.55
C ARG A 536 -6.86 6.78 -25.63
N ASP A 537 -8.01 6.79 -26.31
CA ASP A 537 -8.31 7.76 -27.37
C ASP A 537 -8.37 9.19 -26.81
N ALA A 538 -8.94 9.37 -25.62
CA ALA A 538 -8.98 10.67 -24.96
C ALA A 538 -7.58 11.17 -24.57
N VAL A 539 -6.72 10.31 -24.01
CA VAL A 539 -5.31 10.65 -23.71
C VAL A 539 -4.59 11.03 -24.99
N LYS A 540 -4.65 10.22 -26.04
CA LYS A 540 -3.92 10.48 -27.29
C LYS A 540 -4.46 11.69 -28.07
N ALA A 541 -5.73 12.05 -27.91
CA ALA A 541 -6.27 13.27 -28.49
C ALA A 541 -5.77 14.55 -27.80
N VAL A 542 -5.53 14.50 -26.48
CA VAL A 542 -5.10 15.67 -25.70
C VAL A 542 -3.58 15.78 -25.61
N ALA A 543 -2.93 14.65 -25.37
CA ALA A 543 -1.52 14.49 -25.03
C ALA A 543 -0.90 13.35 -25.88
N PRO A 544 -0.76 13.54 -27.21
CA PRO A 544 -0.43 12.46 -28.15
C PRO A 544 0.92 11.78 -27.91
N ASN A 545 1.86 12.48 -27.26
CA ASN A 545 3.20 11.98 -27.00
C ASN A 545 3.37 11.41 -25.59
N GLN A 546 2.41 11.60 -24.70
CA GLN A 546 2.45 11.11 -23.33
C GLN A 546 1.97 9.66 -23.26
N LEU A 547 2.52 8.91 -22.31
CA LEU A 547 2.13 7.53 -22.04
C LEU A 547 0.75 7.48 -21.35
N TYR A 548 -0.09 6.54 -21.76
CA TYR A 548 -1.24 6.11 -20.98
C TYR A 548 -0.80 5.00 -20.02
N LEU A 549 -0.78 5.33 -18.72
CA LEU A 549 -0.23 4.49 -17.66
C LEU A 549 -1.27 3.60 -16.97
N GLY A 550 -2.46 3.47 -17.54
CA GLY A 550 -3.53 2.63 -17.00
C GLY A 550 -4.24 3.23 -15.79
N VAL A 551 -4.75 2.34 -14.92
CA VAL A 551 -5.80 2.62 -13.92
C VAL A 551 -5.44 2.22 -12.48
N ARG A 552 -4.19 1.81 -12.23
CA ARG A 552 -3.68 1.47 -10.89
C ARG A 552 -4.54 0.40 -10.21
N PHE A 553 -4.48 -0.82 -10.73
CA PHE A 553 -5.27 -1.93 -10.21
C PHE A 553 -4.85 -2.31 -8.78
N ALA A 554 -5.76 -2.21 -7.80
CA ALA A 554 -5.63 -2.91 -6.52
C ALA A 554 -6.20 -4.34 -6.58
N TRP A 555 -7.36 -4.49 -7.22
CA TRP A 555 -8.02 -5.77 -7.49
C TRP A 555 -8.48 -5.82 -8.94
N VAL A 556 -8.14 -6.90 -9.65
CA VAL A 556 -8.43 -7.02 -11.08
C VAL A 556 -8.66 -8.48 -11.46
N ASN A 557 -9.57 -8.72 -12.40
CA ASN A 557 -9.76 -10.01 -13.05
C ASN A 557 -9.05 -10.07 -14.41
N ASP A 558 -8.93 -11.27 -14.95
CA ASP A 558 -8.16 -11.55 -16.17
C ASP A 558 -8.66 -10.76 -17.38
N LEU A 559 -9.98 -10.57 -17.51
CA LEU A 559 -10.57 -9.87 -18.64
C LEU A 559 -10.24 -8.37 -18.61
N ALA A 560 -10.31 -7.74 -17.44
CA ALA A 560 -9.91 -6.35 -17.27
C ALA A 560 -8.40 -6.15 -17.47
N ALA A 561 -7.56 -7.06 -16.96
CA ALA A 561 -6.11 -7.02 -17.16
C ALA A 561 -5.73 -7.19 -18.65
N ALA A 562 -6.38 -8.12 -19.36
CA ALA A 562 -6.19 -8.34 -20.78
C ALA A 562 -6.66 -7.13 -21.62
N ALA A 563 -7.76 -6.48 -21.23
CA ALA A 563 -8.20 -5.25 -21.87
C ALA A 563 -7.17 -4.12 -21.66
N ALA A 564 -6.66 -3.93 -20.44
CA ALA A 564 -5.60 -2.94 -20.17
C ALA A 564 -4.35 -3.17 -21.05
N ALA A 565 -3.93 -4.44 -21.20
CA ALA A 565 -2.79 -4.80 -22.04
C ALA A 565 -2.91 -4.36 -23.51
N LYS A 566 -4.14 -4.26 -24.04
CA LYS A 566 -4.40 -3.86 -25.43
C LYS A 566 -4.28 -2.36 -25.67
N TYR A 567 -4.49 -1.54 -24.63
CA TYR A 567 -4.70 -0.09 -24.80
C TYR A 567 -3.75 0.78 -23.99
N CYS A 568 -3.25 0.30 -22.85
CA CYS A 568 -2.28 1.03 -22.05
C CYS A 568 -0.88 0.95 -22.70
N ASP A 569 -0.13 2.05 -22.66
CA ASP A 569 1.29 2.00 -23.00
C ASP A 569 2.10 1.32 -21.88
N VAL A 570 1.64 1.47 -20.62
CA VAL A 570 2.16 0.78 -19.43
C VAL A 570 0.98 0.38 -18.54
N VAL A 571 0.93 -0.88 -18.10
CA VAL A 571 -0.13 -1.36 -17.19
C VAL A 571 0.29 -1.16 -15.74
N SER A 572 -0.61 -0.63 -14.91
CA SER A 572 -0.31 -0.23 -13.54
C SER A 572 -1.06 -1.02 -12.47
N TYR A 573 -0.35 -1.29 -11.38
CA TYR A 573 -0.86 -2.03 -10.22
C TYR A 573 -0.47 -1.33 -8.92
N ASN A 574 -1.39 -1.30 -7.96
CA ASN A 574 -1.10 -0.95 -6.58
C ASN A 574 -0.91 -2.26 -5.80
N LEU A 575 0.31 -2.51 -5.31
CA LEU A 575 0.72 -3.81 -4.79
C LEU A 575 1.28 -3.67 -3.37
N TYR A 576 0.38 -3.61 -2.40
CA TYR A 576 0.70 -3.63 -0.96
C TYR A 576 1.05 -5.05 -0.48
N THR A 577 2.26 -5.48 -0.84
CA THR A 577 2.87 -6.77 -0.46
C THR A 577 4.33 -6.54 -0.06
N ARG A 578 5.01 -7.51 0.55
CA ARG A 578 6.44 -7.40 0.91
C ARG A 578 7.40 -7.67 -0.25
N ASP A 579 6.96 -8.39 -1.28
CA ASP A 579 7.81 -8.79 -2.41
C ASP A 579 6.99 -8.84 -3.71
N VAL A 580 7.64 -8.47 -4.82
CA VAL A 580 7.10 -8.46 -6.19
C VAL A 580 8.05 -9.11 -7.21
N ALA A 581 9.18 -9.69 -6.77
CA ALA A 581 10.16 -10.33 -7.64
C ALA A 581 9.57 -11.49 -8.47
N GLN A 582 8.52 -12.13 -7.97
CA GLN A 582 7.81 -13.25 -8.61
C GLN A 582 6.39 -12.87 -9.06
N PHE A 583 6.08 -11.57 -9.13
CA PHE A 583 4.76 -11.10 -9.54
C PHE A 583 4.44 -11.59 -10.96
N LYS A 584 3.24 -12.14 -11.16
CA LYS A 584 2.74 -12.54 -12.47
C LYS A 584 1.48 -11.75 -12.77
N THR A 585 1.44 -11.19 -13.96
CA THR A 585 0.27 -10.44 -14.44
C THR A 585 -0.55 -11.28 -15.41
N ASN A 586 -1.87 -11.06 -15.40
CA ASN A 586 -2.77 -11.61 -16.42
C ASN A 586 -2.84 -10.72 -17.68
N ALA A 587 -2.07 -9.62 -17.72
CA ALA A 587 -1.93 -8.73 -18.88
C ALA A 587 -0.91 -9.24 -19.92
N GLY A 588 -0.27 -10.39 -19.70
CA GLY A 588 0.76 -10.92 -20.60
C GLY A 588 2.07 -10.13 -20.54
N ASP A 589 2.85 -10.17 -21.64
CA ASP A 589 4.16 -9.55 -21.75
C ASP A 589 4.08 -8.07 -22.16
N VAL A 590 3.69 -7.23 -21.20
CA VAL A 590 3.60 -5.76 -21.32
C VAL A 590 4.50 -5.07 -20.28
N PRO A 591 4.91 -3.81 -20.49
CA PRO A 591 5.59 -3.03 -19.46
C PRO A 591 4.62 -2.74 -18.30
N LEU A 592 5.13 -2.92 -17.08
CA LEU A 592 4.39 -2.79 -15.83
C LEU A 592 4.94 -1.66 -14.97
N ILE A 593 4.08 -0.96 -14.24
CA ILE A 593 4.52 0.00 -13.21
C ILE A 593 3.75 -0.23 -11.91
N ILE A 594 4.47 -0.20 -10.80
CA ILE A 594 3.85 -0.24 -9.47
C ILE A 594 3.47 1.19 -9.12
N GLY A 595 2.16 1.45 -9.06
CA GLY A 595 1.59 2.75 -8.75
C GLY A 595 1.66 3.09 -7.27
N GLU A 596 1.52 2.10 -6.39
CA GLU A 596 1.58 2.28 -4.93
C GLU A 596 2.15 1.03 -4.24
N PHE A 597 3.00 1.28 -3.25
CA PHE A 597 3.37 0.34 -2.19
C PHE A 597 3.90 1.12 -0.98
N HIS A 598 3.83 0.54 0.22
CA HIS A 598 4.48 1.09 1.41
C HIS A 598 4.74 0.06 2.49
N PHE A 599 5.50 0.49 3.49
CA PHE A 599 5.76 -0.19 4.75
C PHE A 599 5.74 0.85 5.88
N GLY A 600 5.22 0.49 7.04
CA GLY A 600 5.26 1.38 8.20
C GLY A 600 5.55 0.67 9.51
N ALA A 601 6.12 1.42 10.44
CA ALA A 601 6.47 0.96 11.79
C ALA A 601 6.00 1.98 12.84
N LEU A 602 5.76 1.52 14.07
CA LEU A 602 5.19 2.34 15.14
C LEU A 602 6.23 2.85 16.15
N ASP A 603 7.52 2.71 15.87
CA ASP A 603 8.63 3.16 16.71
C ASP A 603 8.90 4.68 16.63
N ARG A 604 8.01 5.45 15.96
CA ARG A 604 8.12 6.91 15.74
C ARG A 604 6.83 7.70 16.01
N GLY A 605 6.12 7.36 17.08
CA GLY A 605 5.02 8.19 17.60
C GLY A 605 3.63 7.93 17.02
N MET A 606 3.53 7.33 15.83
CA MET A 606 2.27 7.04 15.14
C MET A 606 1.52 5.83 15.72
N PHE A 607 0.24 5.68 15.31
CA PHE A 607 -0.66 4.63 15.82
C PHE A 607 -1.02 3.55 14.79
N HIS A 608 -0.69 3.75 13.51
CA HIS A 608 -1.00 2.76 12.48
C HIS A 608 0.16 2.65 11.47
N THR A 609 0.55 1.42 11.13
CA THR A 609 1.67 1.12 10.21
C THR A 609 1.32 1.34 8.74
N GLY A 610 0.05 1.55 8.46
CA GLY A 610 -0.51 1.41 7.11
C GLY A 610 -0.75 -0.06 6.76
N LEU A 611 -0.86 -0.32 5.47
CA LEU A 611 -1.34 -1.60 4.93
C LEU A 611 -0.33 -2.76 5.04
N VAL A 612 0.97 -2.47 5.17
CA VAL A 612 2.00 -3.50 5.39
C VAL A 612 2.87 -3.10 6.57
N SER A 613 2.80 -3.87 7.64
CA SER A 613 3.52 -3.59 8.89
C SER A 613 4.95 -4.11 8.90
N THR A 614 5.81 -3.35 9.56
CA THR A 614 7.22 -3.65 9.87
C THR A 614 7.53 -3.34 11.33
N GLY A 615 8.56 -3.96 11.89
CA GLY A 615 8.87 -3.86 13.32
C GLY A 615 9.53 -2.55 13.75
N SER A 616 10.31 -1.92 12.86
CA SER A 616 11.06 -0.68 13.15
C SER A 616 11.33 0.11 11.87
N GLN A 617 11.88 1.32 11.99
CA GLN A 617 12.32 2.08 10.81
C GLN A 617 13.43 1.37 10.01
N ASP A 618 14.31 0.61 10.67
CA ASP A 618 15.33 -0.21 9.97
C ASP A 618 14.69 -1.35 9.18
N ASP A 619 13.73 -2.05 9.78
CA ASP A 619 12.98 -3.11 9.11
C ASP A 619 12.16 -2.58 7.93
N ARG A 620 11.53 -1.42 8.11
CA ARG A 620 10.86 -0.65 7.06
C ARG A 620 11.78 -0.35 5.89
N ALA A 621 13.00 0.11 6.15
CA ALA A 621 14.01 0.38 5.13
C ALA A 621 14.51 -0.90 4.43
N ASN A 622 14.63 -2.01 5.15
CA ASN A 622 15.00 -3.30 4.58
C ASN A 622 13.93 -3.85 3.64
N HIS A 623 12.66 -3.75 4.02
CA HIS A 623 11.54 -4.12 3.16
C HIS A 623 11.42 -3.21 1.94
N TYR A 624 11.63 -1.90 2.10
CA TYR A 624 11.74 -0.96 0.97
C TYR A 624 12.81 -1.42 -0.03
N ARG A 625 14.02 -1.73 0.45
CA ARG A 625 15.12 -2.21 -0.38
C ARG A 625 14.76 -3.49 -1.12
N SER A 626 14.25 -4.49 -0.41
CA SER A 626 13.90 -5.79 -1.00
C SER A 626 12.83 -5.64 -2.08
N TYR A 627 11.78 -4.86 -1.81
CA TYR A 627 10.68 -4.66 -2.74
C TYR A 627 11.14 -3.97 -4.02
N VAL A 628 11.83 -2.83 -3.90
CA VAL A 628 12.29 -2.05 -5.06
C VAL A 628 13.30 -2.85 -5.88
N LEU A 629 14.26 -3.54 -5.25
CA LEU A 629 15.21 -4.39 -5.97
C LEU A 629 14.53 -5.60 -6.64
N GLY A 630 13.49 -6.16 -6.02
CA GLY A 630 12.65 -7.19 -6.63
C GLY A 630 12.00 -6.69 -7.93
N ALA A 631 11.43 -5.48 -7.90
CA ALA A 631 10.85 -4.85 -9.08
C ALA A 631 11.91 -4.50 -10.14
N VAL A 632 13.05 -3.94 -9.74
CA VAL A 632 14.17 -3.61 -10.64
C VAL A 632 14.67 -4.87 -11.35
N ARG A 633 14.69 -6.04 -10.71
CA ARG A 633 15.13 -7.28 -11.36
C ARG A 633 14.05 -7.93 -12.24
N HIS A 634 12.78 -7.65 -11.98
CA HIS A 634 11.66 -8.27 -12.68
C HIS A 634 11.57 -7.80 -14.15
N PRO A 635 11.50 -8.69 -15.16
CA PRO A 635 11.69 -8.31 -16.57
C PRO A 635 10.64 -7.31 -17.08
N GLN A 636 9.46 -7.24 -16.49
CA GLN A 636 8.39 -6.35 -16.97
C GLN A 636 8.27 -5.00 -16.25
N PHE A 637 8.77 -4.88 -15.01
CA PHE A 637 8.58 -3.64 -14.25
C PHE A 637 9.52 -2.55 -14.74
N VAL A 638 8.94 -1.39 -15.08
CA VAL A 638 9.67 -0.19 -15.52
C VAL A 638 9.70 0.92 -14.47
N GLY A 639 9.10 0.69 -13.30
CA GLY A 639 9.11 1.64 -12.20
C GLY A 639 8.34 1.18 -10.97
N THR A 640 8.58 1.87 -9.86
CA THR A 640 7.81 1.75 -8.61
C THR A 640 7.61 3.12 -7.98
N HIS A 641 6.40 3.37 -7.51
CA HIS A 641 6.02 4.60 -6.81
C HIS A 641 5.63 4.29 -5.36
N TRP A 642 6.37 4.85 -4.41
CA TRP A 642 6.12 4.72 -2.97
C TRP A 642 4.93 5.60 -2.56
N PHE A 643 3.98 5.06 -1.82
CA PHE A 643 2.88 5.83 -1.22
C PHE A 643 3.18 6.05 0.28
N GLN A 644 3.65 7.20 0.74
CA GLN A 644 3.72 8.49 0.06
C GLN A 644 4.84 9.38 0.65
N PHE A 645 4.95 10.64 0.20
CA PHE A 645 6.07 11.51 0.56
C PHE A 645 6.15 11.87 2.05
N GLN A 646 5.01 12.11 2.70
CA GLN A 646 4.91 12.47 4.11
C GLN A 646 3.94 11.54 4.85
N ASP A 647 4.25 11.22 6.11
CA ASP A 647 3.35 10.50 7.01
C ASP A 647 1.99 11.18 7.02
N GLN A 648 0.92 10.40 7.18
CA GLN A 648 -0.40 10.98 7.34
C GLN A 648 -0.53 11.66 8.72
N ALA A 649 -1.55 12.50 8.88
CA ALA A 649 -1.78 13.13 10.18
C ALA A 649 -2.04 12.08 11.27
N LEU A 650 -1.46 12.28 12.45
CA LEU A 650 -1.60 11.39 13.61
C LEU A 650 -3.08 11.05 13.91
N THR A 651 -3.95 12.03 13.73
CA THR A 651 -5.39 11.96 14.03
C THR A 651 -6.27 11.64 12.82
N GLY A 652 -5.70 11.10 11.74
CA GLY A 652 -6.46 10.63 10.59
C GLY A 652 -6.61 11.70 9.51
N ARG A 653 -6.51 11.28 8.26
CA ARG A 653 -6.85 12.11 7.10
C ARG A 653 -8.36 12.15 6.89
N ALA A 654 -8.83 13.19 6.21
CA ALA A 654 -10.25 13.46 6.02
C ALA A 654 -11.01 12.40 5.23
N LEU A 655 -10.40 11.79 4.22
CA LEU A 655 -11.11 10.97 3.24
C LEU A 655 -11.74 9.72 3.86
N ASP A 656 -11.01 9.05 4.74
CA ASP A 656 -11.26 7.69 5.21
C ASP A 656 -10.48 7.33 6.48
N GLU A 657 -10.00 8.35 7.20
CA GLU A 657 -9.46 8.27 8.56
C GLU A 657 -8.09 7.59 8.69
N GLU A 658 -7.40 7.34 7.58
CA GLU A 658 -6.03 6.80 7.62
C GLU A 658 -5.07 7.74 8.37
N ASN A 659 -4.32 7.17 9.32
CA ASN A 659 -3.27 7.85 10.11
C ASN A 659 -1.96 7.05 10.12
N TYR A 660 -1.46 6.77 8.92
CA TYR A 660 -0.38 5.83 8.67
C TYR A 660 1.02 6.45 8.78
N GLN A 661 1.96 5.67 9.34
CA GLN A 661 3.40 5.93 9.33
C GLN A 661 4.03 5.39 8.04
N ILE A 662 3.90 6.12 6.93
CA ILE A 662 4.25 5.67 5.56
C ILE A 662 5.00 6.74 4.75
N GLY A 663 5.52 7.78 5.39
CA GLY A 663 6.20 8.91 4.79
C GLY A 663 7.70 8.76 4.73
N PHE A 664 8.35 9.30 3.70
CA PHE A 664 9.78 9.61 3.78
C PHE A 664 10.06 10.74 4.80
N LEU A 665 9.04 11.56 5.05
CA LEU A 665 9.03 12.65 6.02
C LEU A 665 7.99 12.38 7.11
N ASP A 666 8.27 12.78 8.35
CA ASP A 666 7.29 12.84 9.42
C ASP A 666 6.31 14.04 9.28
N GLY A 667 5.33 14.16 10.19
CA GLY A 667 4.39 15.28 10.24
C GLY A 667 5.02 16.68 10.45
N CYS A 668 6.29 16.73 10.85
CA CYS A 668 7.07 17.94 11.07
C CYS A 668 8.08 18.22 9.95
N ASP A 669 7.95 17.56 8.79
CA ASP A 669 8.86 17.69 7.66
C ASP A 669 10.30 17.28 8.00
N THR A 670 10.47 16.23 8.79
CA THR A 670 11.79 15.65 9.10
C THR A 670 11.97 14.31 8.37
N PRO A 671 13.07 14.13 7.63
CA PRO A 671 13.34 12.87 6.95
C PRO A 671 13.57 11.71 7.92
N TYR A 672 13.04 10.54 7.57
CA TYR A 672 13.43 9.26 8.18
C TYR A 672 14.76 8.79 7.59
N PRO A 673 15.88 8.85 8.33
CA PRO A 673 17.21 8.58 7.77
C PRO A 673 17.36 7.16 7.23
N GLU A 674 16.67 6.18 7.83
CA GLU A 674 16.76 4.76 7.49
C GLU A 674 16.26 4.50 6.06
N ILE A 675 15.05 4.95 5.72
CA ILE A 675 14.48 4.78 4.37
C ILE A 675 15.17 5.68 3.35
N VAL A 676 15.61 6.89 3.74
CA VAL A 676 16.40 7.77 2.87
C VAL A 676 17.72 7.10 2.49
N ALA A 677 18.41 6.46 3.43
CA ALA A 677 19.65 5.73 3.15
C ALA A 677 19.41 4.55 2.19
N ALA A 678 18.33 3.79 2.38
CA ALA A 678 17.95 2.70 1.48
C ALA A 678 17.63 3.20 0.06
N ALA A 679 16.89 4.31 -0.07
CA ALA A 679 16.61 4.92 -1.37
C ALA A 679 17.88 5.43 -2.07
N ARG A 680 18.82 6.03 -1.32
CA ARG A 680 20.11 6.48 -1.85
C ARG A 680 20.94 5.33 -2.42
N GLU A 681 21.03 4.24 -1.67
CA GLU A 681 21.72 3.02 -2.07
C GLU A 681 21.16 2.47 -3.39
N ILE A 682 19.83 2.40 -3.49
CA ILE A 682 19.14 1.95 -4.71
C ILE A 682 19.41 2.93 -5.85
N GLY A 683 19.20 4.23 -5.67
CA GLY A 683 19.37 5.22 -6.73
C GLY A 683 20.79 5.25 -7.31
N ALA A 684 21.81 5.05 -6.46
CA ALA A 684 23.21 4.96 -6.88
C ALA A 684 23.50 3.75 -7.77
N ASN A 685 22.77 2.63 -7.59
CA ASN A 685 23.02 1.36 -8.27
C ASN A 685 21.88 0.92 -9.20
N LEU A 686 20.86 1.77 -9.40
CA LEU A 686 19.58 1.43 -10.02
C LEU A 686 19.76 0.77 -11.39
N TYR A 687 20.48 1.45 -12.28
CA TYR A 687 20.67 1.00 -13.65
C TYR A 687 21.61 -0.20 -13.77
N GLN A 688 22.67 -0.24 -12.96
CA GLN A 688 23.59 -1.38 -12.93
C GLN A 688 22.87 -2.64 -12.45
N THR A 689 22.07 -2.53 -11.38
CA THR A 689 21.31 -3.67 -10.84
C THR A 689 20.31 -4.22 -11.86
N ARG A 690 19.65 -3.33 -12.62
CA ARG A 690 18.74 -3.73 -13.70
C ARG A 690 19.47 -4.49 -14.80
N LEU A 691 20.62 -3.97 -15.24
CA LEU A 691 21.46 -4.60 -16.27
C LEU A 691 21.97 -5.97 -15.83
N ASP A 692 22.47 -6.10 -14.60
CA ASP A 692 23.01 -7.36 -14.06
C ASP A 692 21.92 -8.44 -13.93
N ALA A 693 20.65 -8.04 -13.88
CA ALA A 693 19.50 -8.92 -13.85
C ALA A 693 18.95 -9.31 -15.23
N ALA A 694 19.52 -8.76 -16.32
CA ALA A 694 19.13 -9.18 -17.65
C ALA A 694 19.43 -10.67 -17.81
N PRO A 695 18.50 -11.49 -18.32
CA PRO A 695 18.80 -12.87 -18.67
C PRO A 695 19.98 -12.81 -19.65
N GLY A 696 21.16 -13.28 -19.22
CA GLY A 696 22.35 -13.22 -20.06
C GLY A 696 22.04 -13.87 -21.41
N GLU A 697 22.51 -13.25 -22.51
CA GLU A 697 22.66 -13.99 -23.75
C GLU A 697 23.52 -15.20 -23.42
N THR A 698 22.92 -16.39 -23.46
CA THR A 698 23.72 -17.61 -23.43
C THR A 698 24.57 -17.54 -24.70
N PRO A 699 25.91 -17.59 -24.62
CA PRO A 699 26.76 -17.54 -25.80
C PRO A 699 26.42 -18.60 -26.85
#